data_AF-A0A6F8Y413-F1
#
_entry.id   AF-A0A6F8Y413-F1
#
_cell.length_a   1.000
_cell.length_b   1.000
_cell.length_c   1.000
_cell.angle_alpha   90.00
_cell.angle_beta   90.00
_cell.angle_gamma   90.00
#
_symmetry.space_group_name_H-M   'P 1'
#
loop_
_entity.id
_entity.type
_entity.pdbx_description
1 polymer ?
#
loop_
_entity_poly.entity_id
_entity_poly.type
_entity_poly.pdbx_seq_one_letter_code
_entity_poly.pdbx_strand_id
1 'polypeptide(L)'
;MSVPEPSTPPSPAMQPTVRDTARLAVVVGALGVVFGDIGTSPIYTIQTVFNPADPHPVPVSDENVFGVVSLIFWSVTIIVTVTYVLLAMRAHNDGEGGIMALITLLRRSGARRGRRIAGVLAGLGIFGAALFFGDSMITPAISVLSAVEGIRVVEPALDPFIVPIAAVIILLLFLVQRRGTAAVGRLFGPVMILWFVVIGSFGAAGIAQHPDILKALSPTYALGFLAGHFGIAFYALAAIVLAVTGAEALYADMGHFGRRAISRGWLGLVFPACLLSHFGQGALILADPANISSPFFLLAPGWGRVPLVLLATAATVIASQAVITGAYSVASQAAQLGYLPRLRITHTSESTVGQIYVPWINWLLLVSVLTLIFAFRSSTALAYAYGMAVTGTITITTLMFFFVARWRWNAPLWLVAVGAVPLLLVDLLFVGANLTKLMHGAWLPLLIGVTAFTIMTTWQRGRQIVSAERVEREGSLHDFVEALRDNPPITVPGTAVFLNRGKQTAPLAMRANVEHNHVRHEEVVIMSIETEPVPRVPAERRIMVDDLGYSDDGIIHVRVRFGYLETPDVPAALAMIDPAVAERQLRMDEVSYFLSKIELRRGPAPTMAVWRKRLFIATSHLTADAAEHFALPASARSSWAHTSRSKILGVRLASVSCRE
;
A
#
# COMPACT_ATOMS: atom_id res chain seq x y z
N MET A 1 22.62 -33.15 70.89
CA MET A 1 23.08 -32.59 69.60
C MET A 1 22.03 -32.93 68.55
N SER A 2 21.09 -32.02 68.35
CA SER A 2 20.00 -32.12 67.38
C SER A 2 20.46 -31.52 66.05
N VAL A 3 20.45 -32.34 65.00
CA VAL A 3 20.80 -31.97 63.63
C VAL A 3 19.70 -31.04 63.06
N PRO A 4 20.02 -29.87 62.48
CA PRO A 4 19.00 -29.01 61.87
C PRO A 4 18.63 -29.47 60.45
N GLU A 5 17.33 -29.42 60.14
CA GLU A 5 16.77 -29.67 58.81
C GLU A 5 17.21 -28.62 57.77
N PRO A 6 17.35 -29.00 56.49
CA PRO A 6 17.67 -28.07 55.41
C PRO A 6 16.45 -27.23 55.00
N SER A 7 16.63 -25.91 54.99
CA SER A 7 15.65 -24.92 54.54
C SER A 7 15.28 -25.08 53.06
N THR A 8 13.98 -25.05 52.76
CA THR A 8 13.42 -24.99 51.40
C THR A 8 13.84 -23.71 50.67
N PRO A 9 14.19 -23.78 49.36
CA PRO A 9 14.54 -22.59 48.59
C PRO A 9 13.29 -21.75 48.29
N PRO A 10 13.41 -20.41 48.21
CA PRO A 10 12.28 -19.54 47.88
C PRO A 10 11.82 -19.78 46.44
N SER A 11 10.49 -19.81 46.22
CA SER A 11 9.91 -19.89 44.88
C SER A 11 10.43 -18.75 43.99
N PRO A 12 10.77 -19.02 42.71
CA PRO A 12 11.27 -17.98 41.83
C PRO A 12 10.15 -16.98 41.55
N ALA A 13 10.38 -15.72 41.95
CA ALA A 13 9.56 -14.60 41.54
C ALA A 13 9.48 -14.57 40.00
N MET A 14 8.26 -14.55 39.48
CA MET A 14 7.94 -14.59 38.05
C MET A 14 8.48 -13.33 37.37
N GLN A 15 9.73 -13.37 36.90
CA GLN A 15 10.28 -12.33 36.04
C GLN A 15 9.59 -12.43 34.67
N PRO A 16 9.03 -11.34 34.12
CA PRO A 16 8.46 -11.36 32.79
C PRO A 16 9.55 -11.70 31.77
N THR A 17 9.39 -12.81 31.07
CA THR A 17 10.38 -13.30 30.11
C THR A 17 10.56 -12.31 28.96
N VAL A 18 11.78 -12.17 28.42
CA VAL A 18 12.15 -11.29 27.28
C VAL A 18 11.19 -11.39 26.08
N ARG A 19 10.50 -12.53 25.92
CA ARG A 19 9.47 -12.75 24.89
C ARG A 19 8.19 -11.93 25.10
N ASP A 20 7.80 -11.64 26.33
CA ASP A 20 6.56 -10.90 26.63
C ASP A 20 6.77 -9.39 26.49
N THR A 21 7.94 -8.87 26.86
CA THR A 21 8.33 -7.47 26.62
C THR A 21 8.41 -7.16 25.13
N ALA A 22 8.98 -8.09 24.33
CA ALA A 22 8.99 -7.98 22.88
C ALA A 22 7.58 -8.02 22.27
N ARG A 23 6.67 -8.84 22.81
CA ARG A 23 5.27 -8.92 22.34
C ARG A 23 4.49 -7.64 22.65
N LEU A 24 4.65 -7.07 23.84
CA LEU A 24 4.02 -5.80 24.22
C LEU A 24 4.54 -4.65 23.34
N ALA A 25 5.85 -4.59 23.09
CA ALA A 25 6.42 -3.58 22.20
C ALA A 25 5.84 -3.63 20.78
N VAL A 26 5.60 -4.83 20.23
CA VAL A 26 4.95 -5.00 18.92
C VAL A 26 3.49 -4.57 18.94
N VAL A 27 2.75 -4.83 20.02
CA VAL A 27 1.37 -4.34 20.18
C VAL A 27 1.34 -2.81 20.27
N VAL A 28 2.24 -2.19 21.04
CA VAL A 28 2.36 -0.73 21.12
C VAL A 28 2.73 -0.12 19.77
N GLY A 29 3.63 -0.77 19.01
CA GLY A 29 3.93 -0.38 17.64
C GLY A 29 2.72 -0.46 16.71
N ALA A 30 1.94 -1.55 16.80
CA ALA A 30 0.71 -1.70 16.03
C ALA A 30 -0.34 -0.64 16.40
N LEU A 31 -0.49 -0.30 17.68
CA LEU A 31 -1.36 0.78 18.16
C LEU A 31 -0.98 2.14 17.57
N GLY A 32 0.32 2.40 17.42
CA GLY A 32 0.82 3.65 16.86
C GLY A 32 0.66 3.79 15.35
N VAL A 33 0.66 2.68 14.60
CA VAL A 33 0.70 2.74 13.13
C VAL A 33 -0.61 2.27 12.52
N VAL A 34 -1.20 1.18 12.98
CA VAL A 34 -2.29 0.51 12.27
C VAL A 34 -3.66 1.13 12.54
N PHE A 35 -3.85 1.67 13.75
CA PHE A 35 -5.18 2.06 14.23
C PHE A 35 -5.46 3.57 14.17
N GLY A 36 -4.56 4.35 13.59
CA GLY A 36 -4.74 5.79 13.50
C GLY A 36 -6.02 6.18 12.75
N ASP A 37 -6.23 5.63 11.54
CA ASP A 37 -7.36 5.98 10.69
C ASP A 37 -8.71 5.68 11.37
N ILE A 38 -8.97 4.40 11.65
CA ILE A 38 -10.18 3.97 12.36
C ILE A 38 -10.34 4.59 13.75
N GLY A 39 -9.23 4.91 14.42
CA GLY A 39 -9.22 5.51 15.75
C GLY A 39 -9.58 6.99 15.76
N THR A 40 -9.53 7.66 14.61
CA THR A 40 -9.89 9.08 14.46
C THR A 40 -11.30 9.29 13.92
N SER A 41 -11.97 8.24 13.46
CA SER A 41 -13.38 8.30 13.02
C SER A 41 -14.38 8.82 14.05
N PRO A 42 -14.20 8.68 15.39
CA PRO A 42 -15.12 9.28 16.35
C PRO A 42 -15.18 10.81 16.29
N ILE A 43 -14.18 11.48 15.69
CA ILE A 43 -14.14 12.94 15.58
C ILE A 43 -15.28 13.44 14.69
N TYR A 44 -15.58 12.73 13.60
CA TYR A 44 -16.47 13.23 12.53
C TYR A 44 -17.72 12.37 12.28
N THR A 45 -17.76 11.10 12.72
CA THR A 45 -18.86 10.16 12.37
C THR A 45 -20.24 10.67 12.80
N ILE A 46 -20.45 10.91 14.10
CA ILE A 46 -21.77 11.29 14.64
C ILE A 46 -22.17 12.70 14.17
N GLN A 47 -21.21 13.62 14.13
CA GLN A 47 -21.42 14.97 13.60
C GLN A 47 -21.91 14.93 12.14
N THR A 48 -21.36 14.03 11.32
CA THR A 48 -21.78 13.88 9.92
C THR A 48 -23.17 13.28 9.82
N VAL A 49 -23.51 12.27 10.63
CA VAL A 49 -24.84 11.61 10.58
C VAL A 49 -25.98 12.58 10.91
N PHE A 50 -25.81 13.42 11.93
CA PHE A 50 -26.84 14.36 12.38
C PHE A 50 -26.72 15.75 11.77
N ASN A 51 -25.87 15.95 10.77
CA ASN A 51 -25.71 17.26 10.17
C ASN A 51 -27.00 17.72 9.47
N PRO A 52 -27.60 18.86 9.88
CA PRO A 52 -28.80 19.39 9.23
C PRO A 52 -28.59 19.80 7.77
N ALA A 53 -27.34 20.03 7.37
CA ALA A 53 -26.97 20.38 6.00
C ALA A 53 -26.73 19.15 5.10
N ASP A 54 -26.98 17.92 5.56
CA ASP A 54 -26.96 16.73 4.68
C ASP A 54 -28.16 16.81 3.73
N PRO A 55 -28.01 16.45 2.44
CA PRO A 55 -29.14 16.34 1.52
C PRO A 55 -30.28 15.44 2.02
N HIS A 56 -29.96 14.48 2.89
CA HIS A 56 -30.89 13.57 3.56
C HIS A 56 -30.60 13.55 5.08
N PRO A 57 -30.96 14.62 5.80
CA PRO A 57 -30.58 14.76 7.20
C PRO A 57 -31.34 13.76 8.08
N VAL A 58 -30.65 13.20 9.07
CA VAL A 58 -31.29 12.37 10.11
C VAL A 58 -31.83 13.31 11.19
N PRO A 59 -33.16 13.38 11.41
CA PRO A 59 -33.72 14.21 12.47
C PRO A 59 -33.22 13.75 13.84
N VAL A 60 -32.97 14.69 14.75
CA VAL A 60 -32.58 14.32 16.11
C VAL A 60 -33.83 13.99 16.91
N SER A 61 -33.95 12.70 17.24
CA SER A 61 -34.95 12.14 18.14
C SER A 61 -34.30 11.01 18.91
N ASP A 62 -34.84 10.67 20.08
CA ASP A 62 -34.31 9.58 20.90
C ASP A 62 -34.19 8.29 20.09
N GLU A 63 -35.25 7.92 19.36
CA GLU A 63 -35.27 6.72 18.50
C GLU A 63 -34.15 6.74 17.45
N ASN A 64 -33.94 7.86 16.78
CA ASN A 64 -32.90 7.99 15.76
C ASN A 64 -31.50 7.93 16.38
N VAL A 65 -31.28 8.50 17.56
CA VAL A 65 -29.99 8.42 18.26
C VAL A 65 -29.68 6.98 18.69
N PHE A 66 -30.65 6.27 19.27
CA PHE A 66 -30.50 4.86 19.60
C PHE A 66 -30.23 4.01 18.34
N GLY A 67 -30.98 4.24 17.27
CA GLY A 67 -30.82 3.54 15.99
C GLY A 67 -29.44 3.76 15.36
N VAL A 68 -28.98 5.01 15.29
CA VAL A 68 -27.67 5.38 14.72
C VAL A 68 -26.52 4.80 15.53
N VAL A 69 -26.53 4.96 16.86
CA VAL A 69 -25.45 4.43 17.72
C VAL A 69 -25.41 2.90 17.65
N SER A 70 -26.58 2.24 17.59
CA SER A 70 -26.67 0.80 17.40
C SER A 70 -26.12 0.37 16.03
N LEU A 71 -26.46 1.08 14.96
CA LEU A 71 -25.94 0.80 13.62
C LEU A 71 -24.42 0.98 13.55
N ILE A 72 -23.86 2.02 14.17
CA ILE A 72 -22.40 2.22 14.25
C ILE A 72 -21.74 1.03 14.95
N PHE A 73 -22.25 0.62 16.12
CA PHE A 73 -21.71 -0.51 16.87
C PHE A 73 -21.72 -1.80 16.06
N TRP A 74 -22.87 -2.17 15.49
CA TRP A 74 -23.00 -3.40 14.72
C TRP A 74 -22.22 -3.35 13.40
N SER A 75 -22.10 -2.18 12.77
CA SER A 75 -21.28 -2.02 11.56
C SER A 75 -19.79 -2.21 11.84
N VAL A 76 -19.25 -1.59 12.89
CA VAL A 76 -17.84 -1.79 13.31
C VAL A 76 -17.61 -3.25 13.76
N THR A 77 -18.58 -3.85 14.44
CA THR A 77 -18.50 -5.25 14.85
C THR A 77 -18.48 -6.20 13.64
N ILE A 78 -19.41 -6.05 12.71
CA ILE A 78 -19.54 -6.94 11.55
C ILE A 78 -18.39 -6.71 10.56
N ILE A 79 -18.15 -5.46 10.13
CA ILE A 79 -17.16 -5.17 9.10
C ILE A 79 -15.75 -5.33 9.70
N VAL A 80 -15.42 -4.57 10.74
CA VAL A 80 -14.02 -4.52 11.20
C VAL A 80 -13.67 -5.77 12.01
N THR A 81 -14.50 -6.15 12.99
CA THR A 81 -14.16 -7.27 13.87
C THR A 81 -14.38 -8.62 13.19
N VAL A 82 -15.56 -8.87 12.61
CA VAL A 82 -15.87 -10.17 11.99
C VAL A 82 -15.20 -10.30 10.62
N THR A 83 -15.47 -9.39 9.67
CA THR A 83 -14.96 -9.52 8.30
C THR A 83 -13.45 -9.34 8.23
N TYR A 84 -12.88 -8.32 8.86
CA TYR A 84 -11.44 -8.06 8.75
C TYR A 84 -10.61 -8.84 9.77
N VAL A 85 -10.88 -8.67 11.05
CA VAL A 85 -10.02 -9.21 12.12
C VAL A 85 -10.12 -10.73 12.24
N LEU A 86 -11.33 -11.29 12.22
CA LEU A 86 -11.54 -12.73 12.37
C LEU A 86 -11.37 -13.50 11.04
N LEU A 87 -11.80 -12.93 9.92
CA LEU A 87 -11.81 -13.61 8.62
C LEU A 87 -10.66 -13.18 7.71
N ALA A 88 -10.64 -11.95 7.20
CA ALA A 88 -9.71 -11.51 6.14
C ALA A 88 -8.24 -11.69 6.51
N MET A 89 -7.84 -11.32 7.74
CA MET A 89 -6.46 -11.50 8.23
C MET A 89 -5.97 -12.97 8.25
N ARG A 90 -6.86 -13.96 8.09
CA ARG A 90 -6.46 -15.38 7.93
C ARG A 90 -5.95 -15.68 6.53
N ALA A 91 -6.38 -14.91 5.53
CA ALA A 91 -5.91 -15.05 4.15
C ALA A 91 -4.65 -14.18 3.99
N HIS A 92 -3.47 -14.80 3.98
CA HIS A 92 -2.21 -14.08 3.86
C HIS A 92 -1.25 -14.79 2.92
N ASN A 93 -0.35 -14.04 2.29
CA ASN A 93 0.72 -14.58 1.47
C ASN A 93 2.07 -14.29 2.15
N ASP A 94 2.70 -15.32 2.71
CA ASP A 94 4.02 -15.20 3.36
C ASP A 94 4.06 -14.18 4.52
N GLY A 95 2.92 -13.98 5.19
CA GLY A 95 2.77 -13.02 6.30
C GLY A 95 2.19 -11.66 5.88
N GLU A 96 2.21 -11.34 4.58
CA GLU A 96 1.61 -10.13 4.01
C GLU A 96 0.09 -10.28 3.85
N GLY A 97 -0.63 -9.21 4.19
CA GLY A 97 -2.09 -9.11 4.04
C GLY A 97 -2.49 -8.08 2.98
N GLY A 98 -3.77 -7.71 2.96
CA GLY A 98 -4.30 -6.75 2.02
C GLY A 98 -4.72 -7.33 0.66
N ILE A 99 -5.31 -6.47 -0.17
CA ILE A 99 -5.85 -6.85 -1.48
C ILE A 99 -4.79 -7.42 -2.43
N MET A 100 -3.55 -6.94 -2.35
CA MET A 100 -2.44 -7.41 -3.16
C MET A 100 -1.99 -8.83 -2.79
N ALA A 101 -2.05 -9.19 -1.50
CA ALA A 101 -1.84 -10.56 -1.06
C ALA A 101 -2.93 -11.48 -1.63
N LEU A 102 -4.20 -11.04 -1.63
CA LEU A 102 -5.30 -11.79 -2.25
C LEU A 102 -5.10 -11.97 -3.75
N ILE A 103 -4.71 -10.93 -4.50
CA ILE A 103 -4.39 -11.04 -5.94
C ILE A 103 -3.29 -12.09 -6.17
N THR A 104 -2.25 -12.09 -5.35
CA THR A 104 -1.12 -13.03 -5.46
C THR A 104 -1.56 -14.47 -5.22
N LEU A 105 -2.36 -14.71 -4.16
CA LEU A 105 -2.94 -16.03 -3.87
C LEU A 105 -3.85 -16.54 -5.00
N LEU A 106 -4.63 -15.63 -5.59
CA LEU A 106 -5.51 -15.94 -6.72
C LEU A 106 -4.73 -16.26 -7.99
N ARG A 107 -3.65 -15.54 -8.30
CA ARG A 107 -2.83 -15.83 -9.49
C ARG A 107 -2.14 -17.19 -9.41
N ARG A 108 -1.63 -17.57 -8.22
CA ARG A 108 -1.02 -18.89 -7.99
C ARG A 108 -2.07 -20.02 -8.12
N SER A 109 -3.29 -19.80 -7.64
CA SER A 109 -4.34 -20.83 -7.62
C SER A 109 -5.15 -20.93 -8.93
N GLY A 110 -5.36 -19.80 -9.62
CA GLY A 110 -6.20 -19.66 -10.81
C GLY A 110 -5.66 -20.31 -12.08
N ALA A 111 -4.36 -20.65 -12.10
CA ALA A 111 -3.74 -21.39 -13.19
C ALA A 111 -4.37 -22.77 -13.43
N ARG A 112 -5.07 -23.34 -12.43
CA ARG A 112 -5.57 -24.73 -12.48
C ARG A 112 -6.95 -24.94 -13.10
N ARG A 113 -7.80 -23.90 -13.31
CA ARG A 113 -9.20 -24.20 -13.71
C ARG A 113 -10.05 -23.13 -14.40
N GLY A 114 -9.49 -21.98 -14.81
CA GLY A 114 -10.24 -21.05 -15.66
C GLY A 114 -9.61 -19.67 -15.81
N ARG A 115 -8.98 -19.42 -16.97
CA ARG A 115 -8.29 -18.15 -17.29
C ARG A 115 -9.21 -16.92 -17.17
N ARG A 116 -10.50 -17.06 -17.49
CA ARG A 116 -11.47 -15.94 -17.48
C ARG A 116 -11.84 -15.49 -16.07
N ILE A 117 -12.21 -16.40 -15.18
CA ILE A 117 -12.57 -16.08 -13.79
C ILE A 117 -11.37 -15.48 -13.05
N ALA A 118 -10.18 -16.10 -13.20
CA ALA A 118 -8.94 -15.57 -12.63
C ALA A 118 -8.61 -14.17 -13.17
N GLY A 119 -8.85 -13.91 -14.46
CA GLY A 119 -8.67 -12.60 -15.07
C GLY A 119 -9.63 -11.53 -14.52
N VAL A 120 -10.91 -11.87 -14.33
CA VAL A 120 -11.92 -10.96 -13.76
C VAL A 120 -11.57 -10.60 -12.32
N LEU A 121 -11.16 -11.57 -11.49
CA LEU A 121 -10.82 -11.30 -10.09
C LEU A 121 -9.50 -10.56 -9.93
N ALA A 122 -8.52 -10.85 -10.79
CA ALA A 122 -7.31 -10.04 -10.84
C ALA A 122 -7.68 -8.60 -11.21
N GLY A 123 -8.55 -8.41 -12.21
CA GLY A 123 -9.14 -7.11 -12.57
C GLY A 123 -9.79 -6.42 -11.37
N LEU A 124 -10.65 -7.13 -10.65
CA LEU A 124 -11.35 -6.60 -9.48
C LEU A 124 -10.38 -6.25 -8.35
N GLY A 125 -9.38 -7.07 -8.08
CA GLY A 125 -8.35 -6.79 -7.08
C GLY A 125 -7.52 -5.56 -7.42
N ILE A 126 -7.14 -5.39 -8.69
CA ILE A 126 -6.44 -4.16 -9.14
C ILE A 126 -7.36 -2.96 -9.01
N PHE A 127 -8.66 -3.11 -9.29
CA PHE A 127 -9.63 -2.04 -9.11
C PHE A 127 -9.76 -1.64 -7.63
N GLY A 128 -9.83 -2.60 -6.69
CA GLY A 128 -9.79 -2.28 -5.27
C GLY A 128 -8.47 -1.66 -4.81
N ALA A 129 -7.32 -2.12 -5.33
CA ALA A 129 -6.03 -1.46 -5.08
C ALA A 129 -5.99 -0.03 -5.63
N ALA A 130 -6.70 0.25 -6.73
CA ALA A 130 -6.85 1.58 -7.29
C ALA A 130 -7.79 2.47 -6.46
N LEU A 131 -8.88 1.92 -5.92
CA LEU A 131 -9.78 2.61 -4.99
C LEU A 131 -9.07 3.00 -3.68
N PHE A 132 -8.17 2.15 -3.19
CA PHE A 132 -7.31 2.45 -2.03
C PHE A 132 -6.47 3.72 -2.22
N PHE A 133 -6.01 4.03 -3.44
CA PHE A 133 -5.34 5.31 -3.71
C PHE A 133 -6.28 6.51 -3.56
N GLY A 134 -7.56 6.35 -3.88
CA GLY A 134 -8.59 7.37 -3.65
C GLY A 134 -8.79 7.63 -2.16
N ASP A 135 -8.90 6.58 -1.35
CA ASP A 135 -8.96 6.69 0.11
C ASP A 135 -7.71 7.37 0.68
N SER A 136 -6.53 6.97 0.20
CA SER A 136 -5.24 7.52 0.63
C SER A 136 -5.08 9.03 0.40
N MET A 137 -5.86 9.62 -0.50
CA MET A 137 -5.90 11.06 -0.73
C MET A 137 -6.89 11.78 0.19
N ILE A 138 -8.02 11.15 0.52
CA ILE A 138 -9.09 11.82 1.28
C ILE A 138 -8.85 11.71 2.78
N THR A 139 -8.38 10.56 3.28
CA THR A 139 -8.22 10.31 4.71
C THR A 139 -7.33 11.34 5.41
N PRO A 140 -6.14 11.73 4.88
CA PRO A 140 -5.36 12.80 5.50
C PRO A 140 -6.08 14.15 5.52
N ALA A 141 -6.86 14.45 4.48
CA ALA A 141 -7.59 15.70 4.39
C ALA A 141 -8.74 15.76 5.41
N ILE A 142 -9.59 14.73 5.49
CA ILE A 142 -10.74 14.71 6.42
C ILE A 142 -10.30 14.63 7.87
N SER A 143 -9.30 13.79 8.17
CA SER A 143 -8.84 13.59 9.55
C SER A 143 -8.13 14.84 10.10
N VAL A 144 -7.19 15.44 9.36
CA VAL A 144 -6.51 16.65 9.86
C VAL A 144 -7.47 17.84 9.91
N LEU A 145 -8.35 18.00 8.93
CA LEU A 145 -9.31 19.10 8.92
C LEU A 145 -10.31 18.99 10.09
N SER A 146 -10.84 17.80 10.36
CA SER A 146 -11.78 17.57 11.48
C SER A 146 -11.11 17.76 12.86
N ALA A 147 -9.84 17.40 13.03
CA ALA A 147 -9.12 17.69 14.27
C ALA A 147 -8.92 19.20 14.49
N VAL A 148 -8.55 19.94 13.44
CA VAL A 148 -8.30 21.39 13.52
C VAL A 148 -9.61 22.18 13.66
N GLU A 149 -10.72 21.69 13.09
CA GLU A 149 -12.06 22.28 13.29
C GLU A 149 -12.47 22.34 14.77
N GLY A 150 -11.90 21.50 15.64
CA GLY A 150 -12.11 21.59 17.09
C GLY A 150 -11.68 22.93 17.70
N ILE A 151 -10.80 23.69 17.03
CA ILE A 151 -10.44 25.06 17.44
C ILE A 151 -11.69 25.96 17.44
N ARG A 152 -12.63 25.77 16.51
CA ARG A 152 -13.87 26.54 16.42
C ARG A 152 -14.74 26.43 17.68
N VAL A 153 -14.68 25.29 18.37
CA VAL A 153 -15.42 25.02 19.62
C VAL A 153 -14.79 25.75 20.81
N VAL A 154 -13.48 26.04 20.73
CA VAL A 154 -12.74 26.78 21.75
C VAL A 154 -12.85 28.28 21.51
N GLU A 155 -12.57 28.73 20.29
CA GLU A 155 -12.56 30.14 19.90
C GLU A 155 -13.10 30.30 18.46
N PRO A 156 -14.37 30.70 18.29
CA PRO A 156 -14.99 30.86 16.98
C PRO A 156 -14.30 31.89 16.08
N ALA A 157 -13.60 32.89 16.63
CA ALA A 157 -12.88 33.89 15.85
C ALA A 157 -11.72 33.31 15.02
N LEU A 158 -11.25 32.09 15.34
CA LEU A 158 -10.16 31.42 14.64
C LEU A 158 -10.62 30.58 13.43
N ASP A 159 -11.92 30.56 13.10
CA ASP A 159 -12.48 29.82 11.96
C ASP A 159 -11.73 30.05 10.62
N PRO A 160 -11.34 31.29 10.24
CA PRO A 160 -10.60 31.53 8.99
C PRO A 160 -9.21 30.87 8.94
N PHE A 161 -8.63 30.51 10.09
CA PHE A 161 -7.30 29.91 10.18
C PHE A 161 -7.30 28.38 10.11
N ILE A 162 -8.47 27.73 10.18
CA ILE A 162 -8.58 26.26 10.17
C ILE A 162 -7.94 25.65 8.91
N VAL A 163 -8.34 26.13 7.72
CA VAL A 163 -7.82 25.61 6.44
C VAL A 163 -6.32 25.87 6.27
N PRO A 164 -5.78 27.09 6.52
CA PRO A 164 -4.33 27.33 6.53
C PRO A 164 -3.56 26.43 7.51
N ILE A 165 -4.06 26.25 8.73
CA ILE A 165 -3.40 25.41 9.74
C ILE A 165 -3.35 23.95 9.27
N ALA A 166 -4.47 23.40 8.79
CA ALA A 166 -4.54 22.05 8.25
C ALA A 166 -3.57 21.85 7.07
N ALA A 167 -3.51 22.82 6.15
CA ALA A 167 -2.59 22.77 5.01
C ALA A 167 -1.11 22.79 5.45
N VAL A 168 -0.75 23.61 6.45
CA VAL A 168 0.61 23.64 7.01
C VAL A 168 0.96 22.31 7.67
N ILE A 169 0.04 21.73 8.46
CA ILE A 169 0.24 20.42 9.09
C ILE A 169 0.51 19.35 8.03
N ILE A 170 -0.31 19.28 6.99
CA ILE A 170 -0.13 18.34 5.87
C ILE A 170 1.20 18.59 5.14
N LEU A 171 1.55 19.84 4.84
CA LEU A 171 2.80 20.15 4.17
C LEU A 171 4.01 19.68 4.99
N LEU A 172 4.05 20.00 6.28
CA LEU A 172 5.11 19.57 7.20
C LEU A 172 5.19 18.04 7.27
N LEU A 173 4.02 17.39 7.33
CA LEU A 173 3.92 15.94 7.34
C LEU A 173 4.60 15.31 6.11
N PHE A 174 4.26 15.77 4.92
CA PHE A 174 4.80 15.24 3.66
C PHE A 174 6.29 15.59 3.44
N LEU A 175 6.78 16.71 3.98
CA LEU A 175 8.19 17.10 3.92
C LEU A 175 9.10 16.21 4.79
N VAL A 176 8.56 15.66 5.88
CA VAL A 176 9.29 14.80 6.82
C VAL A 176 9.41 13.34 6.33
N GLN A 177 8.55 12.89 5.40
CA GLN A 177 8.49 11.48 4.95
C GLN A 177 9.84 10.89 4.55
N ARG A 178 10.68 11.67 3.85
CA ARG A 178 12.01 11.23 3.38
C ARG A 178 12.99 10.85 4.50
N ARG A 179 12.80 11.36 5.72
CA ARG A 179 13.70 11.11 6.87
C ARG A 179 13.42 9.78 7.57
N GLY A 180 12.41 9.05 7.10
CA GLY A 180 12.00 7.76 7.67
C GLY A 180 11.21 7.93 8.96
N THR A 181 10.29 7.00 9.20
CA THR A 181 9.44 6.96 10.40
C THR A 181 10.12 6.28 11.59
N ALA A 182 11.35 5.79 11.45
CA ALA A 182 12.03 4.99 12.48
C ALA A 182 12.23 5.74 13.82
N ALA A 183 12.63 7.02 13.79
CA ALA A 183 12.84 7.80 15.01
C ALA A 183 11.51 8.30 15.62
N VAL A 184 10.55 8.69 14.78
CA VAL A 184 9.25 9.26 15.19
C VAL A 184 8.25 8.17 15.59
N GLY A 185 8.34 6.99 14.98
CA GLY A 185 7.45 5.85 15.20
C GLY A 185 7.48 5.30 16.63
N ARG A 186 8.56 5.54 17.37
CA ARG A 186 8.63 5.22 18.82
C ARG A 186 7.65 6.04 19.65
N LEU A 187 7.31 7.26 19.22
CA LEU A 187 6.37 8.15 19.90
C LEU A 187 4.92 7.90 19.49
N PHE A 188 4.69 7.32 18.30
CA PHE A 188 3.33 7.09 17.79
C PHE A 188 2.51 6.17 18.68
N GLY A 189 3.10 5.05 19.13
CA GLY A 189 2.42 4.11 20.03
C GLY A 189 1.91 4.76 21.33
N PRO A 190 2.78 5.41 22.12
CA PRO A 190 2.38 6.12 23.34
C PRO A 190 1.31 7.20 23.11
N VAL A 191 1.43 8.01 22.03
CA VAL A 191 0.44 9.06 21.72
C VAL A 191 -0.92 8.44 21.38
N MET A 192 -0.95 7.37 20.59
CA MET A 192 -2.20 6.68 20.25
C MET A 192 -2.83 5.98 21.46
N ILE A 193 -2.03 5.42 22.37
CA ILE A 193 -2.55 4.86 23.63
C ILE A 193 -3.20 5.98 24.46
N LEU A 194 -2.51 7.11 24.62
CA LEU A 194 -3.06 8.27 25.31
C LEU A 194 -4.37 8.74 24.66
N TRP A 195 -4.40 8.84 23.33
CA TRP A 195 -5.61 9.16 22.55
C TRP A 195 -6.77 8.22 22.89
N PHE A 196 -6.59 6.90 22.77
CA PHE A 196 -7.65 5.92 23.03
C PHE A 196 -8.12 5.95 24.49
N VAL A 197 -7.20 6.09 25.45
CA VAL A 197 -7.56 6.21 26.87
C VAL A 197 -8.37 7.47 27.12
N VAL A 198 -7.98 8.61 26.55
CA VAL A 198 -8.69 9.89 26.72
C VAL A 198 -10.09 9.85 26.11
N ILE A 199 -10.24 9.43 24.84
CA ILE A 199 -11.56 9.38 24.21
C ILE A 199 -12.47 8.34 24.86
N GLY A 200 -11.91 7.22 25.31
CA GLY A 200 -12.64 6.18 26.04
C GLY A 200 -13.13 6.68 27.40
N SER A 201 -12.29 7.46 28.11
CA SER A 201 -12.64 8.06 29.40
C SER A 201 -13.74 9.12 29.27
N PHE A 202 -13.65 10.01 28.28
CA PHE A 202 -14.71 10.98 28.00
C PHE A 202 -15.99 10.30 27.52
N GLY A 203 -15.87 9.25 26.70
CA GLY A 203 -16.98 8.38 26.31
C GLY A 203 -17.72 7.78 27.51
N ALA A 204 -16.97 7.14 28.41
CA ALA A 204 -17.51 6.57 29.64
C ALA A 204 -18.17 7.63 30.55
N ALA A 205 -17.56 8.82 30.68
CA ALA A 205 -18.13 9.92 31.44
C ALA A 205 -19.45 10.45 30.84
N GLY A 206 -19.57 10.51 29.50
CA GLY A 206 -20.82 10.85 28.83
C GLY A 206 -21.91 9.80 29.03
N ILE A 207 -21.57 8.51 28.94
CA ILE A 207 -22.49 7.41 29.20
C ILE A 207 -23.00 7.45 30.65
N ALA A 208 -22.15 7.78 31.62
CA ALA A 208 -22.54 7.87 33.01
C ALA A 208 -23.64 8.93 33.27
N GLN A 209 -23.74 9.96 32.43
CA GLN A 209 -24.77 10.98 32.52
C GLN A 209 -26.12 10.51 31.96
N HIS A 210 -26.10 9.72 30.87
CA HIS A 210 -27.30 9.11 30.26
C HIS A 210 -27.08 7.61 30.00
N PRO A 211 -27.16 6.75 31.04
CA PRO A 211 -26.81 5.33 30.94
C PRO A 211 -27.77 4.53 30.05
N ASP A 212 -28.97 5.07 29.78
CA ASP A 212 -29.93 4.46 28.86
C ASP A 212 -29.35 4.20 27.47
N ILE A 213 -28.38 4.99 27.01
CA ILE A 213 -27.73 4.81 25.69
C ILE A 213 -27.15 3.40 25.50
N LEU A 214 -26.78 2.70 26.58
CA LEU A 214 -26.26 1.33 26.52
C LEU A 214 -27.25 0.33 25.93
N LYS A 215 -28.56 0.64 25.94
CA LYS A 215 -29.59 -0.17 25.26
C LYS A 215 -29.31 -0.30 23.75
N ALA A 216 -28.61 0.66 23.15
CA ALA A 216 -28.20 0.62 21.73
C ALA A 216 -27.26 -0.56 21.38
N LEU A 217 -26.65 -1.23 22.36
CA LEU A 217 -25.90 -2.47 22.13
C LEU A 217 -26.79 -3.58 21.56
N SER A 218 -28.09 -3.58 21.88
CA SER A 218 -29.02 -4.55 21.31
C SER A 218 -29.20 -4.30 19.81
N PRO A 219 -29.08 -5.34 18.96
CA PRO A 219 -29.29 -5.20 17.51
C PRO A 219 -30.73 -4.85 17.16
N THR A 220 -31.66 -4.98 18.11
CA THR A 220 -33.07 -4.58 17.93
C THR A 220 -33.23 -3.11 17.59
N TYR A 221 -32.36 -2.22 18.08
CA TYR A 221 -32.42 -0.79 17.75
C TYR A 221 -31.94 -0.52 16.32
N ALA A 222 -30.85 -1.15 15.89
CA ALA A 222 -30.39 -1.07 14.50
C ALA A 222 -31.42 -1.66 13.51
N LEU A 223 -31.94 -2.85 13.80
CA LEU A 223 -32.95 -3.52 12.97
C LEU A 223 -34.30 -2.78 13.00
N GLY A 224 -34.71 -2.28 14.16
CA GLY A 224 -35.92 -1.47 14.32
C GLY A 224 -35.82 -0.17 13.54
N PHE A 225 -34.67 0.51 13.58
CA PHE A 225 -34.44 1.73 12.81
C PHE A 225 -34.45 1.47 11.30
N LEU A 226 -33.83 0.37 10.84
CA LEU A 226 -33.89 -0.06 9.43
C LEU A 226 -35.31 -0.47 9.00
N ALA A 227 -36.10 -1.11 9.85
CA ALA A 227 -37.44 -1.58 9.52
C ALA A 227 -38.51 -0.48 9.60
N GLY A 228 -38.44 0.38 10.63
CA GLY A 228 -39.41 1.45 10.88
C GLY A 228 -39.17 2.70 10.02
N HIS A 229 -37.90 3.05 9.78
CA HIS A 229 -37.50 4.25 9.05
C HIS A 229 -36.44 3.95 7.99
N PHE A 230 -36.68 2.94 7.14
CA PHE A 230 -35.72 2.45 6.15
C PHE A 230 -35.05 3.55 5.34
N GLY A 231 -35.80 4.55 4.85
CA GLY A 231 -35.22 5.66 4.09
C GLY A 231 -34.16 6.44 4.87
N ILE A 232 -34.50 6.88 6.09
CA ILE A 232 -33.60 7.64 6.96
C ILE A 232 -32.40 6.79 7.36
N ALA A 233 -32.64 5.54 7.78
CA ALA A 233 -31.60 4.60 8.16
C ALA A 233 -30.65 4.28 6.99
N PHE A 234 -31.18 4.11 5.78
CA PHE A 234 -30.40 3.86 4.58
C PHE A 234 -29.50 5.03 4.22
N TYR A 235 -29.98 6.28 4.30
CA TYR A 235 -29.13 7.45 4.09
C TYR A 235 -28.10 7.64 5.22
N ALA A 236 -28.47 7.32 6.46
CA ALA A 236 -27.56 7.33 7.60
C ALA A 236 -26.37 6.37 7.39
N LEU A 237 -26.57 5.20 6.76
CA LEU A 237 -25.48 4.28 6.43
C LEU A 237 -24.36 4.93 5.59
N ALA A 238 -24.70 5.89 4.73
CA ALA A 238 -23.72 6.62 3.94
C ALA A 238 -22.78 7.49 4.80
N ALA A 239 -23.24 7.96 5.97
CA ALA A 239 -22.40 8.66 6.95
C ALA A 239 -21.76 7.68 7.95
N ILE A 240 -22.47 6.63 8.38
CA ILE A 240 -21.96 5.61 9.32
C ILE A 240 -20.75 4.84 8.75
N VAL A 241 -20.60 4.81 7.42
CA VAL A 241 -19.41 4.24 6.76
C VAL A 241 -18.09 4.85 7.29
N LEU A 242 -18.13 6.10 7.74
CA LEU A 242 -17.00 6.83 8.32
C LEU A 242 -16.47 6.14 9.58
N ALA A 243 -17.30 5.38 10.31
CA ALA A 243 -16.88 4.65 11.50
C ALA A 243 -16.05 3.40 11.21
N VAL A 244 -16.15 2.85 9.99
CA VAL A 244 -15.52 1.57 9.60
C VAL A 244 -14.30 1.78 8.69
N THR A 245 -13.91 3.03 8.46
CA THR A 245 -12.71 3.40 7.69
C THR A 245 -11.46 2.87 8.35
N GLY A 246 -10.41 2.65 7.56
CA GLY A 246 -9.15 2.10 8.05
C GLY A 246 -9.12 0.58 8.24
N ALA A 247 -10.25 -0.14 8.12
CA ALA A 247 -10.26 -1.61 8.18
C ALA A 247 -9.29 -2.25 7.16
N GLU A 248 -9.15 -1.66 5.99
CA GLU A 248 -8.18 -2.04 4.96
C GLU A 248 -6.73 -1.85 5.35
N ALA A 249 -6.40 -0.78 6.09
CA ALA A 249 -5.07 -0.55 6.64
C ALA A 249 -4.71 -1.64 7.66
N LEU A 250 -5.66 -2.07 8.51
CA LEU A 250 -5.47 -3.20 9.44
C LEU A 250 -5.03 -4.47 8.70
N TYR A 251 -5.59 -4.73 7.52
CA TYR A 251 -5.24 -5.91 6.75
C TYR A 251 -3.94 -5.76 5.97
N ALA A 252 -3.66 -4.56 5.42
CA ALA A 252 -2.44 -4.29 4.67
C ALA A 252 -1.17 -4.34 5.57
N ASP A 253 -1.23 -3.81 6.79
CA ASP A 253 -0.07 -3.72 7.70
C ASP A 253 0.24 -5.02 8.47
N MET A 254 -0.42 -6.11 8.11
CA MET A 254 -0.20 -7.40 8.73
C MET A 254 1.23 -7.94 8.46
N GLY A 255 1.86 -7.55 7.35
CA GLY A 255 3.26 -7.90 7.06
C GLY A 255 4.26 -7.38 8.10
N HIS A 256 3.93 -6.25 8.75
CA HIS A 256 4.84 -5.58 9.70
C HIS A 256 4.62 -6.02 11.15
N PHE A 257 3.36 -6.13 11.58
CA PHE A 257 3.02 -6.36 12.99
C PHE A 257 2.47 -7.78 13.26
N GLY A 258 1.99 -8.45 12.21
CA GLY A 258 1.35 -9.75 12.31
C GLY A 258 -0.06 -9.70 12.91
N ARG A 259 -0.88 -10.68 12.53
CA ARG A 259 -2.30 -10.80 12.91
C ARG A 259 -2.55 -10.70 14.42
N ARG A 260 -1.72 -11.35 15.25
CA ARG A 260 -1.95 -11.45 16.70
C ARG A 260 -1.79 -10.11 17.42
N ALA A 261 -0.82 -9.29 17.01
CA ALA A 261 -0.59 -7.98 17.62
C ALA A 261 -1.75 -7.04 17.30
N ILE A 262 -2.13 -6.98 16.02
CA ILE A 262 -3.27 -6.20 15.54
C ILE A 262 -4.56 -6.65 16.26
N SER A 263 -4.87 -7.94 16.28
CA SER A 263 -6.11 -8.44 16.91
C SER A 263 -6.19 -8.09 18.41
N ARG A 264 -5.07 -8.14 19.14
CA ARG A 264 -5.03 -7.79 20.58
C ARG A 264 -5.16 -6.29 20.81
N GLY A 265 -4.48 -5.46 20.02
CA GLY A 265 -4.63 -4.00 20.09
C GLY A 265 -6.06 -3.56 19.79
N TRP A 266 -6.67 -4.17 18.76
CA TRP A 266 -8.05 -3.94 18.38
C TRP A 266 -9.02 -4.27 19.52
N LEU A 267 -9.04 -5.52 19.98
CA LEU A 267 -10.01 -6.00 20.97
C LEU A 267 -9.76 -5.44 22.38
N GLY A 268 -8.49 -5.16 22.72
CA GLY A 268 -8.11 -4.75 24.07
C GLY A 268 -8.22 -3.25 24.34
N LEU A 269 -8.05 -2.39 23.32
CA LEU A 269 -8.01 -0.93 23.52
C LEU A 269 -8.83 -0.16 22.48
N VAL A 270 -8.59 -0.40 21.19
CA VAL A 270 -9.11 0.47 20.11
C VAL A 270 -10.62 0.34 19.98
N PHE A 271 -11.12 -0.89 19.81
CA PHE A 271 -12.54 -1.17 19.70
C PHE A 271 -13.34 -0.64 20.91
N PRO A 272 -12.99 -0.95 22.17
CA PRO A 272 -13.72 -0.42 23.32
C PRO A 272 -13.61 1.11 23.46
N ALA A 273 -12.44 1.72 23.17
CA ALA A 273 -12.30 3.17 23.24
C ALA A 273 -13.17 3.90 22.21
N CYS A 274 -13.14 3.46 20.94
CA CYS A 274 -14.00 4.01 19.90
C CYS A 274 -15.47 3.79 20.24
N LEU A 275 -15.84 2.60 20.73
CA LEU A 275 -17.21 2.29 21.13
C LEU A 275 -17.72 3.24 22.21
N LEU A 276 -16.95 3.38 23.30
CA LEU A 276 -17.30 4.28 24.40
C LEU A 276 -17.42 5.72 23.91
N SER A 277 -16.54 6.17 23.02
CA SER A 277 -16.63 7.52 22.45
C SER A 277 -17.92 7.75 21.66
N HIS A 278 -18.32 6.81 20.78
CA HIS A 278 -19.57 6.93 20.02
C HIS A 278 -20.81 6.92 20.94
N PHE A 279 -20.82 6.05 21.96
CA PHE A 279 -21.92 5.97 22.91
C PHE A 279 -22.00 7.23 23.79
N GLY A 280 -20.87 7.76 24.25
CA GLY A 280 -20.82 9.01 25.01
C GLY A 280 -21.31 10.22 24.21
N GLN A 281 -20.95 10.29 22.93
CA GLN A 281 -21.48 11.32 22.01
C GLN A 281 -22.99 11.17 21.79
N GLY A 282 -23.49 9.94 21.64
CA GLY A 282 -24.94 9.68 21.57
C GLY A 282 -25.68 10.12 22.84
N ALA A 283 -25.14 9.79 24.01
CA ALA A 283 -25.65 10.25 25.31
C ALA A 283 -25.68 11.79 25.42
N LEU A 284 -24.65 12.47 24.94
CA LEU A 284 -24.57 13.94 24.95
C LEU A 284 -25.66 14.59 24.06
N ILE A 285 -25.98 13.98 22.93
CA ILE A 285 -27.03 14.46 22.01
C ILE A 285 -28.43 14.18 22.58
N LEU A 286 -28.62 13.04 23.25
CA LEU A 286 -29.88 12.75 23.98
C LEU A 286 -30.13 13.76 25.10
N ALA A 287 -29.07 14.21 25.78
CA ALA A 287 -29.17 15.21 26.83
C ALA A 287 -29.60 16.58 26.30
N ASP A 288 -28.95 17.04 25.23
CA ASP A 288 -29.21 18.32 24.58
C ASP A 288 -28.91 18.24 23.08
N PRO A 289 -29.95 18.32 22.23
CA PRO A 289 -29.79 18.33 20.78
C PRO A 289 -28.92 19.48 20.23
N ALA A 290 -28.68 20.56 20.97
CA ALA A 290 -27.80 21.64 20.51
C ALA A 290 -26.34 21.18 20.32
N ASN A 291 -25.95 20.04 20.92
CA ASN A 291 -24.59 19.51 20.87
C ASN A 291 -24.20 18.84 19.53
N ILE A 292 -25.09 18.77 18.54
CA ILE A 292 -24.85 18.16 17.21
C ILE A 292 -23.69 18.84 16.46
N SER A 293 -23.42 20.11 16.73
CA SER A 293 -22.42 20.89 16.00
C SER A 293 -21.00 20.33 16.10
N SER A 294 -20.61 19.76 17.25
CA SER A 294 -19.29 19.16 17.49
C SER A 294 -19.32 18.20 18.70
N PRO A 295 -20.12 17.12 18.65
CA PRO A 295 -20.38 16.25 19.80
C PRO A 295 -19.10 15.66 20.39
N PHE A 296 -18.11 15.34 19.55
CA PHE A 296 -16.81 14.84 19.99
C PHE A 296 -16.07 15.81 20.93
N PHE A 297 -15.92 17.08 20.53
CA PHE A 297 -15.18 18.06 21.33
C PHE A 297 -15.99 18.58 22.52
N LEU A 298 -17.32 18.61 22.40
CA LEU A 298 -18.23 19.02 23.48
C LEU A 298 -18.32 17.98 24.61
N LEU A 299 -17.97 16.72 24.33
CA LEU A 299 -17.87 15.65 25.33
C LEU A 299 -16.78 15.92 26.39
N ALA A 300 -15.75 16.70 26.04
CA ALA A 300 -14.73 17.12 26.97
C ALA A 300 -15.19 18.32 27.81
N PRO A 301 -14.85 18.36 29.12
CA PRO A 301 -15.10 19.52 29.95
C PRO A 301 -14.36 20.74 29.38
N GLY A 302 -14.84 21.95 29.67
CA GLY A 302 -14.32 23.20 29.07
C GLY A 302 -12.78 23.35 29.12
N TRP A 303 -12.16 23.00 30.26
CA TRP A 303 -10.70 23.03 30.43
C TRP A 303 -9.96 21.97 29.58
N GLY A 304 -10.62 20.85 29.27
CA GLY A 304 -10.06 19.72 28.54
C GLY A 304 -10.13 19.85 27.02
N ARG A 305 -10.88 20.83 26.48
CA ARG A 305 -11.07 21.01 25.03
C ARG A 305 -9.78 21.34 24.29
N VAL A 306 -8.97 22.29 24.79
CA VAL A 306 -7.69 22.66 24.16
C VAL A 306 -6.71 21.49 24.13
N PRO A 307 -6.44 20.79 25.27
CA PRO A 307 -5.65 19.56 25.24
C PRO A 307 -6.18 18.50 24.27
N LEU A 308 -7.50 18.32 24.19
CA LEU A 308 -8.12 17.36 23.29
C LEU A 308 -7.89 17.72 21.81
N VAL A 309 -7.99 19.00 21.42
CA VAL A 309 -7.70 19.46 20.05
C VAL A 309 -6.25 19.20 19.67
N LEU A 310 -5.30 19.48 20.57
CA LEU A 310 -3.88 19.18 20.33
C LEU A 310 -3.63 17.67 20.18
N LEU A 311 -4.25 16.86 21.05
CA LEU A 311 -4.13 15.41 20.99
C LEU A 311 -4.81 14.82 19.75
N ALA A 312 -5.97 15.34 19.36
CA ALA A 312 -6.67 14.96 18.12
C ALA A 312 -5.83 15.32 16.89
N THR A 313 -5.16 16.47 16.90
CA THR A 313 -4.24 16.89 15.82
C THR A 313 -3.04 15.93 15.74
N ALA A 314 -2.45 15.55 16.88
CA ALA A 314 -1.38 14.56 16.90
C ALA A 314 -1.85 13.17 16.40
N ALA A 315 -3.01 12.71 16.85
CA ALA A 315 -3.59 11.43 16.43
C ALA A 315 -3.92 11.40 14.93
N THR A 316 -4.46 12.48 14.37
CA THR A 316 -4.81 12.58 12.94
C THR A 316 -3.59 12.74 12.04
N VAL A 317 -2.53 13.38 12.52
CA VAL A 317 -1.21 13.34 11.87
C VAL A 317 -0.68 11.91 11.82
N ILE A 318 -0.74 11.16 12.92
CA ILE A 318 -0.31 9.76 12.97
C ILE A 318 -1.16 8.88 12.05
N ALA A 319 -2.49 9.06 12.05
CA ALA A 319 -3.41 8.38 11.13
C ALA A 319 -3.04 8.62 9.66
N SER A 320 -2.78 9.88 9.31
CA SER A 320 -2.36 10.26 7.97
C SER A 320 -1.04 9.58 7.57
N GLN A 321 -0.09 9.41 8.49
CA GLN A 321 1.16 8.69 8.23
C GLN A 321 0.97 7.22 7.87
N ALA A 322 0.07 6.53 8.57
CA ALA A 322 -0.23 5.14 8.33
C ALA A 322 -0.74 4.94 6.90
N VAL A 323 -1.70 5.76 6.51
CA VAL A 323 -2.34 5.71 5.18
C VAL A 323 -1.34 6.05 4.07
N ILE A 324 -0.51 7.09 4.26
CA ILE A 324 0.54 7.45 3.29
C ILE A 324 1.53 6.29 3.11
N THR A 325 1.94 5.65 4.20
CA THR A 325 2.85 4.49 4.15
C THR A 325 2.18 3.29 3.47
N GLY A 326 0.91 3.05 3.76
CA GLY A 326 0.08 2.04 3.08
C GLY A 326 0.03 2.25 1.56
N ALA A 327 -0.14 3.50 1.11
CA ALA A 327 -0.15 3.85 -0.30
C ALA A 327 1.19 3.55 -0.98
N TYR A 328 2.32 3.78 -0.30
CA TYR A 328 3.64 3.40 -0.80
C TYR A 328 3.76 1.88 -0.95
N SER A 329 3.31 1.12 0.05
CA SER A 329 3.31 -0.35 0.04
C SER A 329 2.48 -0.91 -1.12
N VAL A 330 1.25 -0.42 -1.30
CA VAL A 330 0.38 -0.83 -2.42
C VAL A 330 1.01 -0.47 -3.77
N ALA A 331 1.59 0.74 -3.91
CA ALA A 331 2.27 1.15 -5.14
C ALA A 331 3.49 0.27 -5.47
N SER A 332 4.32 -0.04 -4.47
CA SER A 332 5.48 -0.92 -4.60
C SER A 332 5.08 -2.35 -4.98
N GLN A 333 4.10 -2.91 -4.29
CA GLN A 333 3.56 -4.25 -4.60
C GLN A 333 2.95 -4.27 -6.01
N ALA A 334 2.28 -3.21 -6.44
CA ALA A 334 1.73 -3.10 -7.79
C ALA A 334 2.83 -3.04 -8.85
N ALA A 335 3.94 -2.35 -8.58
CA ALA A 335 5.12 -2.34 -9.45
C ALA A 335 5.76 -3.74 -9.55
N GLN A 336 5.89 -4.46 -8.42
CA GLN A 336 6.43 -5.82 -8.37
C GLN A 336 5.56 -6.82 -9.15
N LEU A 337 4.23 -6.75 -9.01
CA LEU A 337 3.29 -7.58 -9.78
C LEU A 337 3.18 -7.19 -11.26
N GLY A 338 3.79 -6.07 -11.65
CA GLY A 338 3.89 -5.58 -13.02
C GLY A 338 2.73 -4.71 -13.50
N TYR A 339 1.97 -4.15 -12.57
CA TYR A 339 0.88 -3.20 -12.82
C TYR A 339 1.35 -1.74 -12.82
N LEU A 340 2.51 -1.43 -12.24
CA LEU A 340 3.14 -0.11 -12.32
C LEU A 340 4.59 -0.21 -12.86
N PRO A 341 5.15 0.90 -13.39
CA PRO A 341 6.57 0.98 -13.69
C PRO A 341 7.41 0.73 -12.45
N ARG A 342 8.69 0.39 -12.66
CA ARG A 342 9.64 0.30 -11.55
C ARG A 342 9.81 1.70 -10.95
N LEU A 343 9.30 1.86 -9.73
CA LEU A 343 9.40 3.09 -8.96
C LEU A 343 10.74 3.12 -8.22
N ARG A 344 11.29 4.32 -8.02
CA ARG A 344 12.44 4.50 -7.11
C ARG A 344 11.94 4.29 -5.69
N ILE A 345 12.40 3.22 -5.04
CA ILE A 345 12.07 2.87 -3.66
C ILE A 345 13.30 3.16 -2.81
N THR A 346 13.12 3.90 -1.72
CA THR A 346 14.14 4.06 -0.68
C THR A 346 13.65 3.34 0.56
N HIS A 347 14.34 2.31 1.01
CA HIS A 347 14.03 1.65 2.27
C HIS A 347 14.46 2.54 3.44
N THR A 348 13.54 2.83 4.37
CA THR A 348 13.79 3.77 5.48
C THR A 348 14.15 3.09 6.79
N SER A 349 14.07 1.76 6.87
CA SER A 349 14.42 0.98 8.05
C SER A 349 15.16 -0.31 7.69
N GLU A 350 16.19 -0.64 8.47
CA GLU A 350 16.93 -1.90 8.36
C GLU A 350 16.13 -3.08 8.93
N SER A 351 15.27 -2.84 9.93
CA SER A 351 14.54 -3.88 10.66
C SER A 351 13.21 -4.28 10.03
N THR A 352 12.70 -3.51 9.07
CA THR A 352 11.35 -3.72 8.52
C THR A 352 11.30 -3.39 7.03
N VAL A 353 11.24 -4.45 6.21
CA VAL A 353 11.23 -4.40 4.73
C VAL A 353 10.18 -3.42 4.18
N GLY A 354 9.00 -3.37 4.81
CA GLY A 354 7.86 -2.58 4.35
C GLY A 354 7.84 -1.12 4.79
N GLN A 355 8.85 -0.61 5.51
CA GLN A 355 9.01 0.83 5.69
C GLN A 355 9.76 1.39 4.49
N ILE A 356 8.99 1.86 3.51
CA ILE A 356 9.49 2.33 2.23
C ILE A 356 9.06 3.78 1.99
N TYR A 357 9.92 4.54 1.34
CA TYR A 357 9.61 5.88 0.84
C TYR A 357 9.62 5.84 -0.70
N VAL A 358 8.50 6.29 -1.29
CA VAL A 358 8.32 6.38 -2.75
C VAL A 358 8.10 7.85 -3.14
N PRO A 359 9.16 8.57 -3.58
CA PRO A 359 9.11 10.03 -3.75
C PRO A 359 8.00 10.53 -4.67
N TRP A 360 7.78 9.86 -5.80
CA TRP A 360 6.75 10.26 -6.76
C TRP A 360 5.33 10.14 -6.18
N ILE A 361 5.06 9.07 -5.45
CA ILE A 361 3.76 8.86 -4.80
C ILE A 361 3.58 9.87 -3.67
N ASN A 362 4.63 10.19 -2.92
CA ASN A 362 4.61 11.22 -1.87
C ASN A 362 4.13 12.58 -2.41
N TRP A 363 4.77 13.09 -3.45
CA TRP A 363 4.43 14.40 -4.02
C TRP A 363 3.05 14.41 -4.68
N LEU A 364 2.68 13.31 -5.35
CA LEU A 364 1.35 13.16 -5.93
C LEU A 364 0.27 13.22 -4.84
N LEU A 365 0.44 12.44 -3.76
CA LEU A 365 -0.49 12.46 -2.62
C LEU A 365 -0.53 13.83 -1.94
N LEU A 366 0.60 14.50 -1.72
CA LEU A 366 0.64 15.84 -1.13
C LEU A 366 -0.22 16.83 -1.94
N VAL A 367 0.00 16.90 -3.25
CA VAL A 367 -0.73 17.81 -4.13
C VAL A 367 -2.22 17.48 -4.12
N SER A 368 -2.59 16.20 -4.18
CA SER A 368 -3.97 15.75 -4.11
C SER A 368 -4.64 16.14 -2.78
N VAL A 369 -4.00 15.85 -1.63
CA VAL A 369 -4.54 16.16 -0.29
C VAL A 369 -4.71 17.67 -0.11
N LEU A 370 -3.72 18.48 -0.50
CA LEU A 370 -3.84 19.94 -0.43
C LEU A 370 -4.95 20.47 -1.32
N THR A 371 -5.07 19.93 -2.54
CA THR A 371 -6.17 20.30 -3.45
C THR A 371 -7.53 20.01 -2.81
N LEU A 372 -7.70 18.85 -2.17
CA LEU A 372 -8.93 18.49 -1.46
C LEU A 372 -9.22 19.46 -0.29
N ILE A 373 -8.21 19.79 0.51
CA ILE A 373 -8.35 20.74 1.63
C ILE A 373 -8.82 22.11 1.13
N PHE A 374 -8.20 22.65 0.08
CA PHE A 374 -8.57 23.96 -0.45
C PHE A 374 -9.89 23.97 -1.23
N ALA A 375 -10.26 22.83 -1.85
CA ALA A 375 -11.50 22.69 -2.60
C ALA A 375 -12.72 22.55 -1.66
N PHE A 376 -12.63 21.70 -0.64
CA PHE A 376 -13.77 21.39 0.25
C PHE A 376 -13.85 22.30 1.47
N ARG A 377 -12.71 22.79 2.00
CA ARG A 377 -12.59 23.76 3.11
C ARG A 377 -13.18 23.36 4.46
N SER A 378 -14.07 22.37 4.53
CA SER A 378 -14.65 21.81 5.76
C SER A 378 -14.66 20.28 5.72
N SER A 379 -14.46 19.64 6.87
CA SER A 379 -14.47 18.20 7.02
C SER A 379 -15.83 17.59 6.66
N THR A 380 -16.92 18.28 7.01
CA THR A 380 -18.29 17.90 6.69
C THR A 380 -18.56 17.87 5.19
N ALA A 381 -18.08 18.87 4.46
CA ALA A 381 -18.21 18.92 3.00
C ALA A 381 -17.42 17.78 2.34
N LEU A 382 -16.23 17.48 2.87
CA LEU A 382 -15.39 16.38 2.40
C LEU A 382 -15.98 15.01 2.75
N ALA A 383 -16.65 14.89 3.91
CA ALA A 383 -17.33 13.68 4.36
C ALA A 383 -18.46 13.25 3.39
N TYR A 384 -19.15 14.19 2.75
CA TYR A 384 -20.15 13.86 1.70
C TYR A 384 -19.54 13.20 0.46
N ALA A 385 -18.30 13.52 0.13
CA ALA A 385 -17.58 12.98 -1.01
C ALA A 385 -16.87 11.65 -0.69
N TYR A 386 -16.91 11.21 0.56
CA TYR A 386 -16.17 10.06 1.07
C TYR A 386 -17.04 8.79 1.12
N GLY A 387 -16.44 7.63 1.37
CA GLY A 387 -17.15 6.37 1.62
C GLY A 387 -17.24 5.45 0.39
N MET A 388 -17.50 5.99 -0.80
CA MET A 388 -17.66 5.16 -2.03
C MET A 388 -16.44 4.27 -2.34
N ALA A 389 -15.22 4.81 -2.29
CA ALA A 389 -14.01 4.03 -2.54
C ALA A 389 -13.79 2.96 -1.47
N VAL A 390 -13.99 3.32 -0.20
CA VAL A 390 -13.80 2.42 0.95
C VAL A 390 -14.79 1.26 0.89
N THR A 391 -16.09 1.52 0.69
CA THR A 391 -17.10 0.45 0.58
C THR A 391 -16.84 -0.45 -0.63
N GLY A 392 -16.35 0.13 -1.73
CA GLY A 392 -15.93 -0.62 -2.89
C GLY A 392 -14.77 -1.56 -2.56
N THR A 393 -13.72 -1.07 -1.92
CA THR A 393 -12.57 -1.87 -1.49
C THR A 393 -12.95 -2.96 -0.50
N ILE A 394 -13.81 -2.67 0.48
CA ILE A 394 -14.34 -3.64 1.45
C ILE A 394 -15.09 -4.75 0.72
N THR A 395 -16.06 -4.39 -0.13
CA THR A 395 -16.88 -5.35 -0.89
C THR A 395 -16.01 -6.27 -1.75
N ILE A 396 -15.02 -5.70 -2.45
CA ILE A 396 -14.06 -6.44 -3.28
C ILE A 396 -13.23 -7.40 -2.42
N THR A 397 -12.76 -6.93 -1.26
CA THR A 397 -11.97 -7.73 -0.32
C THR A 397 -12.79 -8.90 0.23
N THR A 398 -14.03 -8.66 0.64
CA THR A 398 -14.98 -9.69 1.10
C THR A 398 -15.20 -10.76 0.01
N LEU A 399 -15.46 -10.33 -1.23
CA LEU A 399 -15.66 -11.25 -2.35
C LEU A 399 -14.40 -12.08 -2.65
N MET A 400 -13.24 -11.44 -2.71
CA MET A 400 -11.96 -12.11 -2.95
C MET A 400 -11.59 -13.06 -1.81
N PHE A 401 -11.90 -12.71 -0.56
CA PHE A 401 -11.68 -13.58 0.59
C PHE A 401 -12.50 -14.87 0.48
N PHE A 402 -13.81 -14.77 0.24
CA PHE A 402 -14.67 -15.96 0.12
C PHE A 402 -14.32 -16.81 -1.10
N PHE A 403 -13.83 -16.17 -2.17
CA PHE A 403 -13.19 -16.88 -3.27
C PHE A 403 -11.98 -17.68 -2.73
N VAL A 404 -10.98 -17.03 -2.13
CA VAL A 404 -9.82 -17.73 -1.58
C VAL A 404 -10.22 -18.85 -0.59
N ALA A 405 -11.21 -18.63 0.29
CA ALA A 405 -11.71 -19.64 1.20
C ALA A 405 -12.29 -20.87 0.47
N ARG A 406 -13.08 -20.65 -0.59
CA ARG A 406 -13.64 -21.74 -1.40
C ARG A 406 -12.58 -22.54 -2.14
N TRP A 407 -11.56 -21.88 -2.70
CA TRP A 407 -10.62 -22.51 -3.64
C TRP A 407 -9.29 -22.93 -3.02
N ARG A 408 -8.75 -22.17 -2.07
CA ARG A 408 -7.47 -22.47 -1.42
C ARG A 408 -7.65 -23.36 -0.19
N TRP A 409 -8.72 -23.13 0.56
CA TRP A 409 -9.03 -23.88 1.79
C TRP A 409 -10.06 -24.99 1.57
N ASN A 410 -10.56 -25.16 0.32
CA ASN A 410 -11.57 -26.16 -0.03
C ASN A 410 -12.81 -26.13 0.88
N ALA A 411 -13.18 -24.96 1.39
CA ALA A 411 -14.35 -24.82 2.25
C ALA A 411 -15.62 -25.25 1.49
N PRO A 412 -16.54 -26.01 2.13
CA PRO A 412 -17.76 -26.45 1.47
C PRO A 412 -18.64 -25.25 1.11
N LEU A 413 -19.34 -25.33 -0.02
CA LEU A 413 -20.08 -24.20 -0.59
C LEU A 413 -21.14 -23.64 0.38
N TRP A 414 -21.79 -24.50 1.18
CA TRP A 414 -22.79 -24.06 2.15
C TRP A 414 -22.16 -23.16 3.23
N LEU A 415 -20.96 -23.47 3.71
CA LEU A 415 -20.26 -22.66 4.72
C LEU A 415 -19.82 -21.31 4.13
N VAL A 416 -19.36 -21.34 2.88
CA VAL A 416 -19.03 -20.12 2.13
C VAL A 416 -20.29 -19.28 1.92
N ALA A 417 -21.43 -19.88 1.57
CA ALA A 417 -22.68 -19.15 1.37
C ALA A 417 -23.22 -18.54 2.69
N VAL A 418 -23.20 -19.30 3.78
CA VAL A 418 -23.63 -18.83 5.11
C VAL A 418 -22.77 -17.65 5.60
N GLY A 419 -21.48 -17.64 5.29
CA GLY A 419 -20.61 -16.51 5.61
C GLY A 419 -20.72 -15.34 4.61
N ALA A 420 -20.71 -15.64 3.31
CA ALA A 420 -20.62 -14.63 2.26
C ALA A 420 -21.92 -13.85 2.07
N VAL A 421 -23.07 -14.51 2.12
CA VAL A 421 -24.35 -13.85 1.83
C VAL A 421 -24.65 -12.74 2.85
N PRO A 422 -24.58 -12.95 4.18
CA PRO A 422 -24.85 -11.88 5.13
C PRO A 422 -23.83 -10.74 5.06
N LEU A 423 -22.54 -11.05 4.91
CA LEU A 423 -21.50 -10.03 4.89
C LEU A 423 -21.55 -9.20 3.59
N LEU A 424 -21.74 -9.85 2.44
CA LEU A 424 -21.93 -9.12 1.19
C LEU A 424 -23.24 -8.33 1.17
N LEU A 425 -24.30 -8.79 1.83
CA LEU A 425 -25.53 -8.00 1.96
C LEU A 425 -25.27 -6.70 2.72
N VAL A 426 -24.53 -6.76 3.83
CA VAL A 426 -24.14 -5.56 4.60
C VAL A 426 -23.25 -4.65 3.76
N ASP A 427 -22.23 -5.20 3.10
CA ASP A 427 -21.34 -4.42 2.22
C ASP A 427 -22.12 -3.73 1.08
N LEU A 428 -23.06 -4.46 0.44
CA LEU A 428 -23.89 -3.94 -0.64
C LEU A 428 -24.91 -2.88 -0.16
N LEU A 429 -25.41 -2.97 1.08
CA LEU A 429 -26.21 -1.93 1.70
C LEU A 429 -25.39 -0.63 1.85
N PHE A 430 -24.15 -0.74 2.33
CA PHE A 430 -23.24 0.40 2.42
C PHE A 430 -22.88 0.99 1.06
N VAL A 431 -22.59 0.15 0.06
CA VAL A 431 -22.35 0.60 -1.32
C VAL A 431 -23.59 1.30 -1.88
N GLY A 432 -24.78 0.72 -1.70
CA GLY A 432 -26.05 1.29 -2.14
C GLY A 432 -26.32 2.66 -1.51
N ALA A 433 -26.11 2.78 -0.19
CA ALA A 433 -26.28 4.03 0.54
C ALA A 433 -25.31 5.11 0.02
N ASN A 434 -24.03 4.77 -0.16
CA ASN A 434 -23.02 5.71 -0.67
C ASN A 434 -23.25 6.10 -2.14
N LEU A 435 -23.87 5.24 -2.94
CA LEU A 435 -24.20 5.54 -4.35
C LEU A 435 -25.19 6.71 -4.47
N THR A 436 -26.03 6.93 -3.46
CA THR A 436 -26.95 8.09 -3.43
C THR A 436 -26.20 9.44 -3.33
N LYS A 437 -24.99 9.43 -2.77
CA LYS A 437 -24.12 10.61 -2.63
C LYS A 437 -23.25 10.87 -3.87
N LEU A 438 -23.39 10.07 -4.94
CA LEU A 438 -22.58 10.21 -6.16
C LEU A 438 -22.69 11.61 -6.77
N MET A 439 -23.88 12.22 -6.75
CA MET A 439 -24.10 13.59 -7.26
C MET A 439 -23.57 14.69 -6.33
N HIS A 440 -23.26 14.36 -5.08
CA HIS A 440 -22.84 15.29 -4.02
C HIS A 440 -21.33 15.22 -3.71
N GLY A 441 -20.53 14.69 -4.64
CA GLY A 441 -19.07 14.66 -4.55
C GLY A 441 -18.47 13.27 -4.44
N ALA A 442 -19.26 12.22 -4.16
CA ALA A 442 -18.73 10.86 -4.01
C ALA A 442 -18.18 10.25 -5.31
N TRP A 443 -18.37 10.92 -6.45
CA TRP A 443 -17.73 10.59 -7.73
C TRP A 443 -16.22 10.82 -7.72
N LEU A 444 -15.69 11.69 -6.84
CA LEU A 444 -14.29 12.10 -6.85
C LEU A 444 -13.32 10.94 -6.51
N PRO A 445 -13.43 10.24 -5.36
CA PRO A 445 -12.60 9.07 -5.10
C PRO A 445 -12.76 7.96 -6.14
N LEU A 446 -13.98 7.79 -6.68
CA LEU A 446 -14.22 6.83 -7.76
C LEU A 446 -13.48 7.22 -9.05
N LEU A 447 -13.48 8.50 -9.42
CA LEU A 447 -12.73 8.99 -10.58
C LEU A 447 -11.24 8.74 -10.39
N ILE A 448 -10.68 9.05 -9.22
CA ILE A 448 -9.28 8.79 -8.88
C ILE A 448 -8.97 7.29 -9.04
N GLY A 449 -9.83 6.42 -8.49
CA GLY A 449 -9.70 4.97 -8.63
C GLY A 449 -9.79 4.49 -10.08
N VAL A 450 -10.72 5.00 -10.88
CA VAL A 450 -10.85 4.66 -12.32
C VAL A 450 -9.63 5.15 -13.11
N THR A 451 -9.10 6.34 -12.82
CA THR A 451 -7.88 6.87 -13.43
C THR A 451 -6.68 5.99 -13.08
N ALA A 452 -6.47 5.67 -11.80
CA ALA A 452 -5.39 4.79 -11.35
C ALA A 452 -5.51 3.39 -11.95
N PHE A 453 -6.72 2.81 -11.99
CA PHE A 453 -7.00 1.53 -12.63
C PHE A 453 -6.67 1.55 -14.13
N THR A 454 -7.03 2.62 -14.83
CA THR A 454 -6.74 2.80 -16.25
C THR A 454 -5.23 2.90 -16.50
N ILE A 455 -4.50 3.60 -15.64
CA ILE A 455 -3.03 3.68 -15.70
C ILE A 455 -2.43 2.29 -15.50
N MET A 456 -2.82 1.57 -14.45
CA MET A 456 -2.27 0.26 -14.12
C MET A 456 -2.54 -0.79 -15.20
N THR A 457 -3.76 -0.86 -15.71
CA THR A 457 -4.13 -1.81 -16.78
C THR A 457 -3.49 -1.45 -18.12
N THR A 458 -3.29 -0.16 -18.40
CA THR A 458 -2.54 0.31 -19.57
C THR A 458 -1.06 -0.05 -19.47
N TRP A 459 -0.45 0.15 -18.31
CA TRP A 459 0.93 -0.25 -18.05
C TRP A 459 1.12 -1.76 -18.21
N GLN A 460 0.27 -2.56 -17.56
CA GLN A 460 0.34 -4.01 -17.64
C GLN A 460 0.27 -4.50 -19.10
N ARG A 461 -0.68 -3.98 -19.88
CA ARG A 461 -0.84 -4.38 -21.28
C ARG A 461 0.35 -3.94 -22.13
N GLY A 462 0.82 -2.70 -21.96
CA GLY A 462 1.99 -2.20 -22.67
C GLY A 462 3.25 -3.00 -22.34
N ARG A 463 3.47 -3.34 -21.07
CA ARG A 463 4.57 -4.20 -20.62
C ARG A 463 4.52 -5.59 -21.24
N GLN A 464 3.33 -6.21 -21.35
CA GLN A 464 3.18 -7.51 -22.01
C GLN A 464 3.59 -7.44 -23.48
N ILE A 465 3.15 -6.41 -24.21
CA ILE A 465 3.47 -6.21 -25.63
C ILE A 465 4.99 -5.99 -25.80
N VAL A 466 5.56 -5.04 -25.05
CA VAL A 466 7.01 -4.75 -25.11
C VAL A 466 7.84 -5.95 -24.70
N SER A 467 7.40 -6.71 -23.69
CA SER A 467 8.15 -7.89 -23.25
C SER A 467 8.10 -9.03 -24.26
N ALA A 468 6.97 -9.23 -24.96
CA ALA A 468 6.86 -10.23 -26.01
C ALA A 468 7.79 -9.90 -27.18
N GLU A 469 7.70 -8.67 -27.69
CA GLU A 469 8.58 -8.16 -28.74
C GLU A 469 10.06 -8.21 -28.36
N ARG A 470 10.38 -7.91 -27.10
CA ARG A 470 11.75 -7.98 -26.59
C ARG A 470 12.27 -9.41 -26.58
N VAL A 471 11.49 -10.38 -26.09
CA VAL A 471 11.91 -11.79 -26.06
C VAL A 471 12.10 -12.33 -27.47
N GLU A 472 11.21 -11.98 -28.40
CA GLU A 472 11.32 -12.39 -29.81
C GLU A 472 12.61 -11.86 -30.45
N ARG A 473 12.96 -10.59 -30.22
CA ARG A 473 14.20 -9.99 -30.74
C ARG A 473 15.47 -10.47 -30.04
N GLU A 474 15.38 -10.80 -28.76
CA GLU A 474 16.52 -11.34 -28.01
C GLU A 474 16.83 -12.78 -28.45
N GLY A 475 15.81 -13.57 -28.79
CA GLY A 475 16.00 -14.99 -29.12
C GLY A 475 16.56 -15.81 -27.95
N SER A 476 16.87 -17.07 -28.22
CA SER A 476 17.51 -17.99 -27.25
C SER A 476 18.99 -17.61 -27.08
N LEU A 477 19.46 -17.55 -25.82
CA LEU A 477 20.89 -17.37 -25.56
C LEU A 477 21.70 -18.56 -26.06
N HIS A 478 21.20 -19.77 -25.83
CA HIS A 478 21.85 -21.01 -26.23
C HIS A 478 22.08 -21.05 -27.74
N ASP A 479 21.01 -20.84 -28.53
CA ASP A 479 21.07 -20.90 -29.99
C ASP A 479 21.98 -19.80 -30.55
N PHE A 480 22.05 -18.64 -29.88
CA PHE A 480 22.96 -17.57 -30.26
C PHE A 480 24.43 -17.93 -30.01
N VAL A 481 24.75 -18.53 -28.86
CA VAL A 481 26.12 -19.01 -28.55
C VAL A 481 26.53 -20.14 -29.51
N GLU A 482 25.62 -21.06 -29.81
CA GLU A 482 25.85 -22.14 -30.79
C GLU A 482 26.16 -21.57 -32.18
N ALA A 483 25.38 -20.59 -32.65
CA ALA A 483 25.63 -19.91 -33.92
C ALA A 483 26.98 -19.15 -33.97
N LEU A 484 27.45 -18.61 -32.83
CA LEU A 484 28.78 -17.99 -32.74
C LEU A 484 29.91 -19.02 -32.83
N ARG A 485 29.68 -20.27 -32.45
CA ARG A 485 30.68 -21.34 -32.60
C ARG A 485 30.73 -21.82 -34.05
N ASP A 486 29.57 -21.97 -34.69
CA ASP A 486 29.49 -22.37 -36.10
C ASP A 486 30.09 -21.32 -37.04
N ASN A 487 29.90 -20.03 -36.74
CA ASN A 487 30.41 -18.91 -37.52
C ASN A 487 31.11 -17.88 -36.60
N PRO A 488 32.38 -18.14 -36.21
CA PRO A 488 33.07 -17.32 -35.23
C PRO A 488 33.40 -15.92 -35.79
N PRO A 489 32.95 -14.83 -35.13
CA PRO A 489 33.34 -13.48 -35.49
C PRO A 489 34.79 -13.18 -35.08
N ILE A 490 35.31 -12.04 -35.55
CA ILE A 490 36.66 -11.58 -35.18
C ILE A 490 36.73 -11.38 -33.66
N THR A 491 37.75 -11.94 -33.02
CA THR A 491 37.95 -11.80 -31.57
C THR A 491 38.93 -10.66 -31.29
N VAL A 492 38.57 -9.72 -30.43
CA VAL A 492 39.40 -8.58 -29.98
C VAL A 492 39.79 -8.73 -28.51
N PRO A 493 40.95 -8.21 -28.08
CA PRO A 493 41.37 -8.28 -26.68
C PRO A 493 40.45 -7.50 -25.75
N GLY A 494 40.42 -7.92 -24.48
CA GLY A 494 39.68 -7.26 -23.40
C GLY A 494 38.46 -8.05 -22.90
N THR A 495 37.78 -7.53 -21.89
CA THR A 495 36.60 -8.16 -21.27
C THR A 495 35.34 -7.33 -21.53
N ALA A 496 34.29 -7.96 -22.07
CA ALA A 496 33.00 -7.31 -22.29
C ALA A 496 31.93 -7.83 -21.35
N VAL A 497 31.33 -6.94 -20.56
CA VAL A 497 30.25 -7.26 -19.63
C VAL A 497 28.91 -6.84 -20.24
N PHE A 498 28.06 -7.80 -20.56
CA PHE A 498 26.71 -7.56 -21.08
C PHE A 498 25.66 -7.79 -19.99
N LEU A 499 24.95 -6.74 -19.59
CA LEU A 499 23.88 -6.86 -18.60
C LEU A 499 22.60 -7.43 -19.23
N ASN A 500 22.06 -8.48 -18.62
CA ASN A 500 20.82 -9.12 -19.06
C ASN A 500 19.90 -9.55 -17.90
N ARG A 501 18.65 -9.91 -18.21
CA ARG A 501 17.65 -10.34 -17.21
C ARG A 501 17.88 -11.75 -16.68
N GLY A 502 18.66 -12.58 -17.37
CA GLY A 502 18.95 -13.96 -17.02
C GLY A 502 19.61 -14.70 -18.18
N LYS A 503 19.67 -16.03 -18.07
CA LYS A 503 20.38 -16.91 -19.03
C LYS A 503 19.55 -17.45 -20.19
N GLN A 504 18.27 -17.09 -20.28
CA GLN A 504 17.36 -17.67 -21.28
C GLN A 504 17.41 -16.94 -22.62
N THR A 505 17.73 -15.65 -22.63
CA THR A 505 17.70 -14.81 -23.83
C THR A 505 19.05 -14.16 -24.09
N ALA A 506 19.42 -13.93 -25.34
CA ALA A 506 20.70 -13.29 -25.65
C ALA A 506 20.63 -11.77 -25.39
N PRO A 507 21.68 -11.14 -24.82
CA PRO A 507 21.71 -9.69 -24.65
C PRO A 507 21.62 -8.98 -26.02
N LEU A 508 20.64 -8.08 -26.19
CA LEU A 508 20.47 -7.35 -27.47
C LEU A 508 21.73 -6.59 -27.88
N ALA A 509 22.42 -5.96 -26.93
CA ALA A 509 23.68 -5.27 -27.19
C ALA A 509 24.77 -6.20 -27.74
N MET A 510 24.83 -7.45 -27.29
CA MET A 510 25.79 -8.44 -27.79
C MET A 510 25.41 -8.88 -29.21
N ARG A 511 24.14 -9.23 -29.44
CA ARG A 511 23.65 -9.57 -30.78
C ARG A 511 23.94 -8.45 -31.78
N ALA A 512 23.57 -7.21 -31.42
CA ALA A 512 23.81 -6.05 -32.27
C ALA A 512 25.31 -5.82 -32.54
N ASN A 513 26.17 -6.02 -31.54
CA ASN A 513 27.62 -5.89 -31.73
C ASN A 513 28.16 -6.93 -32.73
N VAL A 514 27.75 -8.19 -32.60
CA VAL A 514 28.18 -9.24 -33.54
C VAL A 514 27.58 -9.01 -34.93
N GLU A 515 26.30 -8.66 -35.02
CA GLU A 515 25.61 -8.48 -36.30
C GLU A 515 26.13 -7.27 -37.10
N HIS A 516 26.49 -6.16 -36.44
CA HIS A 516 26.95 -4.95 -37.12
C HIS A 516 28.47 -4.82 -37.20
N ASN A 517 29.18 -5.14 -36.12
CA ASN A 517 30.62 -4.95 -36.06
C ASN A 517 31.38 -6.23 -36.41
N HIS A 518 30.71 -7.39 -36.44
CA HIS A 518 31.34 -8.69 -36.69
C HIS A 518 32.50 -9.00 -35.73
N VAL A 519 32.37 -8.53 -34.49
CA VAL A 519 33.41 -8.63 -33.45
C VAL A 519 32.85 -9.22 -32.14
N ARG A 520 33.65 -10.01 -31.45
CA ARG A 520 33.48 -10.40 -30.03
C ARG A 520 34.75 -10.11 -29.23
N HIS A 521 34.64 -9.95 -27.92
CA HIS A 521 35.82 -9.82 -27.05
C HIS A 521 36.35 -11.21 -26.68
N GLU A 522 37.62 -11.29 -26.24
CA GLU A 522 38.25 -12.52 -25.73
C GLU A 522 37.45 -13.11 -24.56
N GLU A 523 37.02 -12.25 -23.63
CA GLU A 523 36.19 -12.63 -22.49
C GLU A 523 34.82 -11.93 -22.57
N VAL A 524 33.75 -12.70 -22.51
CA VAL A 524 32.38 -12.20 -22.48
C VAL A 524 31.70 -12.65 -21.20
N VAL A 525 31.29 -11.67 -20.39
CA VAL A 525 30.54 -11.89 -19.15
C VAL A 525 29.10 -11.43 -19.34
N ILE A 526 28.18 -12.37 -19.44
CA ILE A 526 26.74 -12.08 -19.44
C ILE A 526 26.25 -12.03 -17.99
N MET A 527 26.04 -10.83 -17.48
CA MET A 527 25.71 -10.63 -16.06
C MET A 527 24.21 -10.42 -15.84
N SER A 528 23.64 -11.18 -14.92
CA SER A 528 22.26 -11.02 -14.42
C SER A 528 22.27 -10.64 -12.94
N ILE A 529 21.44 -9.67 -12.57
CA ILE A 529 21.36 -9.14 -11.20
C ILE A 529 19.98 -9.49 -10.62
N GLU A 530 19.98 -10.18 -9.49
CA GLU A 530 18.80 -10.58 -8.73
C GLU A 530 18.81 -9.90 -7.37
N THR A 531 17.66 -9.37 -6.94
CA THR A 531 17.48 -8.84 -5.59
C THR A 531 16.72 -9.86 -4.76
N GLU A 532 17.33 -10.31 -3.66
CA GLU A 532 16.77 -11.28 -2.73
C GLU A 532 15.97 -10.58 -1.62
N PRO A 533 14.93 -11.23 -1.05
CA PRO A 533 14.10 -10.68 0.03
C PRO A 533 14.80 -10.74 1.41
N VAL A 534 16.12 -10.55 1.44
CA VAL A 534 16.94 -10.47 2.65
C VAL A 534 17.68 -9.14 2.68
N PRO A 535 17.96 -8.54 3.85
CA PRO A 535 18.57 -7.21 3.93
C PRO A 535 19.93 -7.16 3.25
N ARG A 536 20.76 -8.18 3.48
CA ARG A 536 22.08 -8.36 2.86
C ARG A 536 22.28 -9.83 2.51
N VAL A 537 22.86 -10.10 1.35
CA VAL A 537 23.21 -11.46 0.92
C VAL A 537 24.65 -11.78 1.37
N PRO A 538 24.90 -12.91 2.06
CA PRO A 538 26.25 -13.35 2.40
C PRO A 538 27.15 -13.46 1.16
N ALA A 539 28.43 -13.07 1.29
CA ALA A 539 29.37 -13.03 0.17
C ALA A 539 29.48 -14.37 -0.59
N GLU A 540 29.43 -15.50 0.12
CA GLU A 540 29.52 -16.86 -0.44
C GLU A 540 28.36 -17.21 -1.39
N ARG A 541 27.18 -16.61 -1.21
CA ARG A 541 25.97 -16.91 -2.02
C ARG A 541 25.69 -15.81 -3.06
N ARG A 542 26.56 -14.81 -3.14
CA ARG A 542 26.37 -13.60 -3.94
C ARG A 542 26.58 -13.87 -5.41
N ILE A 543 27.54 -14.72 -5.78
CA ILE A 543 27.92 -14.96 -7.18
C ILE A 543 27.71 -16.42 -7.51
N MET A 544 27.11 -16.66 -8.68
CA MET A 544 26.99 -17.98 -9.28
C MET A 544 27.35 -17.87 -10.74
N VAL A 545 28.36 -18.63 -11.16
CA VAL A 545 28.85 -18.68 -12.54
C VAL A 545 28.29 -19.91 -13.23
N ASP A 546 27.94 -19.77 -14.50
CA ASP A 546 27.38 -20.79 -15.37
C ASP A 546 28.10 -20.66 -16.72
N ASP A 547 28.75 -21.72 -17.18
CA ASP A 547 29.53 -21.80 -18.42
C ASP A 547 28.65 -21.94 -19.67
N LEU A 548 27.32 -21.95 -19.49
CA LEU A 548 26.36 -22.10 -20.59
C LEU A 548 26.52 -23.41 -21.37
N GLY A 549 27.24 -24.39 -20.82
CA GLY A 549 27.48 -25.71 -21.42
C GLY A 549 28.76 -25.81 -22.25
N TYR A 550 29.53 -24.74 -22.41
CA TYR A 550 30.82 -24.72 -23.11
C TYR A 550 31.89 -24.14 -22.19
N SER A 551 33.11 -24.68 -22.21
CA SER A 551 34.21 -24.22 -21.33
C SER A 551 35.42 -23.69 -22.11
N ASP A 552 35.26 -23.51 -23.43
CA ASP A 552 36.33 -23.18 -24.37
C ASP A 552 36.03 -21.98 -25.27
N ASP A 553 34.89 -21.30 -25.08
CA ASP A 553 34.42 -20.21 -25.95
C ASP A 553 34.62 -18.80 -25.38
N GLY A 554 35.00 -18.69 -24.10
CA GLY A 554 35.21 -17.42 -23.39
C GLY A 554 33.91 -16.70 -23.04
N ILE A 555 32.77 -17.41 -23.01
CA ILE A 555 31.45 -16.82 -22.76
C ILE A 555 30.82 -17.42 -21.50
N ILE A 556 30.85 -16.66 -20.42
CA ILE A 556 30.26 -17.07 -19.14
C ILE A 556 29.00 -16.28 -18.81
N HIS A 557 28.04 -16.92 -18.15
CA HIS A 557 26.91 -16.25 -17.52
C HIS A 557 27.10 -16.16 -16.01
N VAL A 558 27.07 -14.94 -15.49
CA VAL A 558 27.26 -14.65 -14.07
C VAL A 558 25.97 -14.12 -13.47
N ARG A 559 25.47 -14.80 -12.45
CA ARG A 559 24.33 -14.34 -11.64
C ARG A 559 24.84 -13.73 -10.35
N VAL A 560 24.44 -12.49 -10.08
CA VAL A 560 24.80 -11.74 -8.89
C VAL A 560 23.55 -11.45 -8.06
N ARG A 561 23.60 -11.79 -6.77
CA ARG A 561 22.49 -11.63 -5.81
C ARG A 561 22.80 -10.54 -4.79
N PHE A 562 21.92 -9.56 -4.68
CA PHE A 562 21.99 -8.49 -3.68
C PHE A 562 20.80 -8.54 -2.74
N GLY A 563 20.99 -8.17 -1.48
CA GLY A 563 19.90 -7.93 -0.54
C GLY A 563 19.18 -6.62 -0.84
N TYR A 564 17.98 -6.44 -0.31
CA TYR A 564 17.15 -5.25 -0.60
C TYR A 564 17.70 -3.93 -0.02
N LEU A 565 18.65 -3.98 0.93
CA LEU A 565 19.38 -2.79 1.42
C LEU A 565 20.70 -2.56 0.70
N GLU A 566 21.14 -3.49 -0.13
CA GLU A 566 22.41 -3.39 -0.84
C GLU A 566 22.20 -2.65 -2.17
N THR A 567 23.11 -1.72 -2.47
CA THR A 567 23.13 -1.08 -3.78
C THR A 567 23.91 -1.98 -4.73
N PRO A 568 23.34 -2.42 -5.86
CA PRO A 568 24.06 -3.24 -6.82
C PRO A 568 25.27 -2.48 -7.38
N ASP A 569 26.45 -3.04 -7.22
CA ASP A 569 27.70 -2.53 -7.77
C ASP A 569 28.28 -3.58 -8.71
N VAL A 570 28.17 -3.32 -10.01
CA VAL A 570 28.58 -4.25 -11.07
C VAL A 570 30.10 -4.40 -11.13
N PRO A 571 30.91 -3.32 -11.13
CA PRO A 571 32.37 -3.45 -11.03
C PRO A 571 32.84 -4.23 -9.81
N ALA A 572 32.29 -3.96 -8.61
CA ALA A 572 32.65 -4.70 -7.41
C ALA A 572 32.24 -6.18 -7.50
N ALA A 573 31.07 -6.47 -8.08
CA ALA A 573 30.64 -7.84 -8.32
C ALA A 573 31.54 -8.59 -9.30
N LEU A 574 32.02 -7.93 -10.35
CA LEU A 574 32.96 -8.50 -11.30
C LEU A 574 34.28 -8.87 -10.62
N ALA A 575 34.81 -8.01 -9.75
CA ALA A 575 36.05 -8.25 -9.01
C ALA A 575 35.98 -9.42 -8.01
N MET A 576 34.77 -9.84 -7.62
CA MET A 576 34.55 -10.97 -6.71
C MET A 576 34.43 -12.32 -7.43
N ILE A 577 34.47 -12.36 -8.77
CA ILE A 577 34.43 -13.62 -9.52
C ILE A 577 35.76 -14.36 -9.31
N ASP A 578 35.68 -15.60 -8.88
CA ASP A 578 36.85 -16.45 -8.67
C ASP A 578 37.56 -16.73 -10.01
N PRO A 579 38.85 -16.38 -10.15
CA PRO A 579 39.63 -16.66 -11.34
C PRO A 579 39.70 -18.15 -11.70
N ALA A 580 39.50 -19.05 -10.73
CA ALA A 580 39.50 -20.50 -10.96
C ALA A 580 38.20 -21.01 -11.62
N VAL A 581 37.12 -20.22 -11.56
CA VAL A 581 35.80 -20.56 -12.13
C VAL A 581 35.57 -19.82 -13.45
N ALA A 582 36.29 -18.72 -13.70
CA ALA A 582 36.34 -18.10 -15.02
C ALA A 582 37.18 -18.98 -15.96
N GLU A 583 36.73 -19.17 -17.21
CA GLU A 583 37.47 -19.95 -18.22
C GLU A 583 38.87 -19.39 -18.47
N ARG A 584 39.04 -18.07 -18.28
CA ARG A 584 40.30 -17.32 -18.43
C ARG A 584 40.36 -16.14 -17.46
N GLN A 585 41.55 -15.57 -17.32
CA GLN A 585 41.79 -14.44 -16.41
C GLN A 585 41.12 -13.17 -16.93
N LEU A 586 40.05 -12.73 -16.24
CA LEU A 586 39.33 -11.49 -16.55
C LEU A 586 40.26 -10.28 -16.46
N ARG A 587 40.45 -9.56 -17.57
CA ARG A 587 41.29 -8.35 -17.64
C ARG A 587 40.51 -7.15 -17.07
N MET A 588 40.65 -6.93 -15.77
CA MET A 588 39.91 -5.89 -15.03
C MET A 588 40.27 -4.46 -15.44
N ASP A 589 41.41 -4.26 -16.09
CA ASP A 589 41.94 -3.01 -16.63
C ASP A 589 41.34 -2.64 -18.01
N GLU A 590 40.79 -3.60 -18.75
CA GLU A 590 40.21 -3.42 -20.09
C GLU A 590 38.74 -3.89 -20.16
N VAL A 591 37.91 -3.45 -19.21
CA VAL A 591 36.50 -3.84 -19.14
C VAL A 591 35.58 -2.84 -19.85
N SER A 592 34.82 -3.34 -20.84
CA SER A 592 33.74 -2.59 -21.50
C SER A 592 32.37 -3.06 -21.03
N TYR A 593 31.55 -2.13 -20.52
CA TYR A 593 30.19 -2.43 -20.05
C TYR A 593 29.15 -2.09 -21.12
N PHE A 594 28.34 -3.08 -21.50
CA PHE A 594 27.28 -2.96 -22.48
C PHE A 594 25.91 -3.10 -21.83
N LEU A 595 25.08 -2.07 -21.95
CA LEU A 595 23.70 -2.06 -21.45
C LEU A 595 22.71 -1.95 -22.61
N SER A 596 21.75 -2.87 -22.65
CA SER A 596 20.66 -2.82 -23.62
C SER A 596 19.59 -1.84 -23.16
N LYS A 597 19.56 -0.62 -23.71
CA LYS A 597 18.52 0.38 -23.42
C LYS A 597 17.32 0.21 -24.37
N ILE A 598 16.11 0.19 -23.79
CA ILE A 598 14.87 0.15 -24.56
C ILE A 598 14.38 1.57 -24.77
N GLU A 599 14.38 2.05 -26.01
CA GLU A 599 13.64 3.24 -26.44
C GLU A 599 12.25 2.82 -26.92
N LEU A 600 11.22 3.36 -26.26
CA LEU A 600 9.83 3.14 -26.66
C LEU A 600 9.42 4.19 -27.68
N ARG A 601 9.04 3.74 -28.89
CA ARG A 601 8.46 4.60 -29.93
C ARG A 601 7.07 4.11 -30.30
N ARG A 602 6.19 5.06 -30.66
CA ARG A 602 4.84 4.74 -31.12
C ARG A 602 4.92 4.15 -32.53
N GLY A 603 4.64 2.85 -32.66
CA GLY A 603 4.46 2.19 -33.96
C GLY A 603 3.02 2.23 -34.50
N PRO A 604 2.83 1.99 -35.81
CA PRO A 604 1.52 1.94 -36.47
C PRO A 604 0.70 0.68 -36.14
N ALA A 605 1.37 -0.42 -35.73
CA ALA A 605 0.72 -1.71 -35.45
C ALA A 605 -0.45 -1.59 -34.45
N PRO A 606 -1.60 -2.26 -34.68
CA PRO A 606 -2.82 -2.13 -33.86
C PRO A 606 -2.74 -2.88 -32.52
N THR A 607 -1.71 -2.61 -31.71
CA THR A 607 -1.47 -3.30 -30.43
C THR A 607 -2.33 -2.78 -29.28
N MET A 608 -2.60 -1.46 -29.26
CA MET A 608 -3.43 -0.75 -28.28
C MET A 608 -4.02 0.52 -28.89
N ALA A 609 -5.10 1.05 -28.28
CA ALA A 609 -5.64 2.37 -28.62
C ALA A 609 -4.57 3.47 -28.55
N VAL A 610 -4.67 4.47 -29.43
CA VAL A 610 -3.64 5.52 -29.58
C VAL A 610 -3.40 6.30 -28.29
N TRP A 611 -4.46 6.65 -27.56
CA TRP A 611 -4.34 7.36 -26.28
C TRP A 611 -3.67 6.49 -25.20
N ARG A 612 -3.93 5.16 -25.18
CA ARG A 612 -3.26 4.22 -24.27
C ARG A 612 -1.78 4.07 -24.59
N LYS A 613 -1.39 4.08 -25.87
CA LYS A 613 0.03 4.13 -26.28
C LYS A 613 0.72 5.38 -25.74
N ARG A 614 0.08 6.56 -25.86
CA ARG A 614 0.63 7.82 -25.31
C ARG A 614 0.77 7.75 -23.78
N LEU A 615 -0.25 7.25 -23.09
CA LEU A 615 -0.22 7.07 -21.63
C LEU A 615 0.88 6.08 -21.20
N PHE A 616 1.05 4.97 -21.91
CA PHE A 616 2.11 4.00 -21.65
C PHE A 616 3.51 4.61 -21.83
N ILE A 617 3.73 5.38 -22.89
CA ILE A 617 5.01 6.07 -23.12
C ILE A 617 5.24 7.13 -22.04
N ALA A 618 4.23 7.95 -21.72
CA ALA A 618 4.36 8.97 -20.67
C ALA A 618 4.68 8.36 -19.29
N THR A 619 4.01 7.27 -18.93
CA THR A 619 4.28 6.54 -17.68
C THR A 619 5.65 5.86 -17.69
N SER A 620 6.20 5.50 -18.85
CA SER A 620 7.56 4.94 -18.93
C SER A 620 8.65 5.95 -18.56
N HIS A 621 8.38 7.25 -18.66
CA HIS A 621 9.32 8.28 -18.21
C HIS A 621 9.38 8.41 -16.68
N LEU A 622 8.41 7.85 -15.95
CA LEU A 622 8.41 7.79 -14.49
C LEU A 622 9.32 6.65 -13.97
N THR A 623 9.84 5.79 -14.84
CA THR A 623 10.70 4.65 -14.46
C THR A 623 12.07 5.16 -13.99
N ALA A 624 12.58 4.61 -12.89
CA ALA A 624 13.93 4.94 -12.43
C ALA A 624 14.99 4.57 -13.49
N ASP A 625 16.03 5.40 -13.64
CA ASP A 625 17.11 5.15 -14.59
C ASP A 625 17.89 3.89 -14.19
N ALA A 626 17.93 2.91 -15.10
CA ALA A 626 18.62 1.64 -14.87
C ALA A 626 20.14 1.82 -14.72
N ALA A 627 20.73 2.83 -15.37
CA ALA A 627 22.17 3.05 -15.32
C ALA A 627 22.63 3.61 -13.96
N GLU A 628 21.84 4.51 -13.37
CA GLU A 628 22.09 5.06 -12.02
C GLU A 628 21.89 3.97 -10.95
N HIS A 629 20.96 3.04 -11.16
CA HIS A 629 20.67 1.96 -10.22
C HIS A 629 21.80 0.91 -10.09
N PHE A 630 22.59 0.69 -11.15
CA PHE A 630 23.69 -0.29 -11.16
C PHE A 630 25.08 0.31 -10.92
N ALA A 631 25.14 1.58 -10.49
CA ALA A 631 26.38 2.30 -10.17
C ALA A 631 27.46 2.25 -11.28
N LEU A 632 27.06 2.24 -12.55
CA LEU A 632 28.02 2.13 -13.66
C LEU A 632 28.95 3.36 -13.75
N PRO A 633 30.26 3.19 -14.05
CA PRO A 633 31.23 4.29 -14.13
C PRO A 633 30.79 5.43 -15.06
N ALA A 634 31.22 6.66 -14.78
CA ALA A 634 30.89 7.83 -15.62
C ALA A 634 31.40 7.69 -17.08
N SER A 635 32.50 6.99 -17.29
CA SER A 635 33.03 6.64 -18.62
C SER A 635 32.13 5.66 -19.39
N ALA A 636 31.41 4.78 -18.70
CA ALA A 636 30.39 3.90 -19.27
C ALA A 636 29.03 4.60 -19.50
N ARG A 637 28.85 5.81 -18.95
CA ARG A 637 27.64 6.64 -19.10
C ARG A 637 27.66 7.54 -20.33
N SER A 638 28.66 7.45 -21.22
CA SER A 638 28.70 8.24 -22.45
C SER A 638 27.55 7.84 -23.38
N SER A 639 26.38 8.47 -23.21
CA SER A 639 25.42 8.58 -24.29
C SER A 639 26.07 9.45 -25.35
N TRP A 640 26.50 8.84 -26.45
CA TRP A 640 26.90 9.58 -27.65
C TRP A 640 25.68 10.31 -28.21
N ALA A 641 25.42 11.51 -27.68
CA ALA A 641 24.45 12.46 -28.19
C ALA A 641 25.19 13.44 -29.09
N HIS A 642 25.50 13.03 -30.33
CA HIS A 642 26.01 13.94 -31.35
C HIS A 642 24.90 14.30 -32.35
N THR A 643 24.45 15.55 -32.26
CA THR A 643 23.69 16.27 -33.27
C THR A 643 24.67 16.79 -34.32
N SER A 644 25.03 16.00 -35.33
CA SER A 644 25.58 16.48 -36.62
C SER A 644 25.84 15.30 -37.56
N ARG A 645 25.79 15.57 -38.87
CA ARG A 645 25.90 14.59 -39.96
C ARG A 645 27.16 13.68 -39.85
N SER A 646 26.92 12.38 -40.05
CA SER A 646 27.88 11.27 -40.32
C SER A 646 28.58 10.54 -39.14
N LYS A 647 28.48 9.18 -39.21
CA LYS A 647 29.23 8.07 -38.54
C LYS A 647 29.04 7.77 -37.02
N ILE A 648 28.35 6.62 -36.74
CA ILE A 648 28.67 5.48 -35.81
C ILE A 648 28.77 5.76 -34.28
N LEU A 649 28.33 4.97 -33.27
CA LEU A 649 27.51 3.76 -33.09
C LEU A 649 26.68 3.97 -31.80
N GLY A 650 25.36 4.02 -31.91
CA GLY A 650 24.42 3.86 -30.81
C GLY A 650 23.30 2.98 -31.34
N VAL A 651 22.97 1.88 -30.67
CA VAL A 651 21.91 0.97 -31.11
C VAL A 651 20.57 1.69 -30.96
N ARG A 652 20.21 2.46 -31.99
CA ARG A 652 18.83 2.91 -32.23
C ARG A 652 18.02 1.65 -32.51
N LEU A 653 17.05 1.39 -31.65
CA LEU A 653 15.96 0.48 -31.99
C LEU A 653 15.35 0.97 -33.30
N ALA A 654 15.42 0.11 -34.32
CA ALA A 654 15.03 0.38 -35.69
C ALA A 654 13.82 1.31 -35.82
N SER A 655 14.01 2.40 -36.54
CA SER A 655 12.94 3.04 -37.28
C SER A 655 12.41 2.05 -38.30
N VAL A 656 11.14 1.68 -38.20
CA VAL A 656 10.42 1.17 -39.36
C VAL A 656 10.33 2.34 -40.33
N SER A 657 11.19 2.32 -41.35
CA SER A 657 11.19 3.29 -42.43
C SER A 657 9.93 3.10 -43.26
N CYS A 658 9.19 4.19 -43.48
CA CYS A 658 8.40 4.33 -44.69
C CYS A 658 9.32 4.12 -45.91
N ARG A 659 8.88 3.32 -46.87
CA ARG A 659 9.11 3.65 -48.28
C ARG A 659 7.83 4.33 -48.76
N GLU A 660 8.03 5.32 -49.63
CA GLU A 660 6.98 6.11 -50.30
C GLU A 660 5.87 5.25 -50.88
#